data_AF-E9FC21-F1
#
_entry.id   AF-E9FC21-F1
#
_cell.length_a   1.000
_cell.length_b   1.000
_cell.length_c   1.000
_cell.angle_alpha   90.00
_cell.angle_beta   90.00
_cell.angle_gamma   90.00
#
_symmetry.space_group_name_H-M   'P 1'
#
loop_
_entity.id
_entity.type
_entity.pdbx_description
1 polymer ?
#
loop_
_entity_poly.entity_id
_entity_poly.type
_entity_poly.pdbx_seq_one_letter_code
_entity_poly.pdbx_strand_id
1 'polypeptide(L)'
;MSQIKCDETRPSCRQCATRGQDCGGYRLHVRWSTKHESRPVHRAKHQSSPTWLYTARKSQPAQCRQLPAEPDATPAYPALSESESQLTSTTACSSSSADAPFDCPRDETRSVLDLGLLGLVSRLAWDPFNTSSSSSNSAIDGDWTHAGPTAFSGWDSDEPAPNNEDTALYDTEVTWSTVSQESTAFSDDSGCFDTDLDARQPLVPISTVAHGPYMMVEYWFRDICPLWSQYDSESNFNRTIAAALWSNCEAVQLSLQAMSTAYLASKVPTMKDMSFSMMKAAAEVITADLHTINSHQLFDTVPVGLLYSLLCIGTSICWLNAGQLGLPFLSEAKALLYNINQHSDSLPADQRQLLQFFNKSWLYVEMLLSMVLSNCKSLQAVEGIGEADVRTCIGPDLPLVPVDDFPHPWTGICSTSLRLFTRTMKLCHRFRHAARTRATFASAHVTSAMRLMEQATSVEEQLLALDLSHLETGGKTDDSKTPNQHLVRVGEAYRQAGLLQLYQTFPDLLVARYSLQTTAENNAHFLWHTWITPIALQLVTLLKGLPGYSGSKMTQPLLCITASSGLRLQRPLTQRVRQSQTADSSDKHIEHHDMLQYIEISRENSEREHEEQVQEDAESTVLSARQFIRDRLKLLKTVLPSKPVLVAEELVEAIWRAYDGEHSLEYATHWIDIMERENLKSNFA
;
A
#
# COMPACT_ATOMS: atom_id res chain seq x y z
N MET A 1 46.78 -24.10 -42.03
CA MET A 1 46.44 -25.41 -41.40
C MET A 1 45.30 -26.03 -42.18
N SER A 2 45.29 -27.35 -42.38
CA SER A 2 44.19 -28.05 -43.06
C SER A 2 43.01 -28.28 -42.08
N GLN A 3 41.79 -27.99 -42.52
CA GLN A 3 40.59 -28.31 -41.73
C GLN A 3 40.43 -29.83 -41.64
N ILE A 4 40.52 -30.37 -40.42
CA ILE A 4 40.14 -31.74 -40.11
C ILE A 4 38.61 -31.75 -39.97
N LYS A 5 37.93 -32.67 -40.68
CA LYS A 5 36.49 -32.90 -40.46
C LYS A 5 36.33 -33.70 -39.16
N CYS A 6 35.36 -33.32 -38.34
CA CYS A 6 34.99 -34.08 -37.14
C CYS A 6 33.93 -35.11 -37.54
N ASP A 7 34.05 -36.35 -37.06
CA ASP A 7 33.05 -37.42 -37.20
C ASP A 7 32.16 -37.58 -35.94
N GLU A 8 32.18 -36.57 -35.06
CA GLU A 8 31.30 -36.38 -33.89
C GLU A 8 31.28 -37.50 -32.84
N THR A 9 32.14 -38.53 -32.96
CA THR A 9 32.29 -39.58 -31.95
C THR A 9 32.77 -39.01 -30.62
N ARG A 10 32.26 -39.57 -29.51
CA ARG A 10 32.64 -39.23 -28.14
C ARG A 10 33.45 -40.38 -27.51
N PRO A 11 34.43 -40.12 -26.64
CA PRO A 11 34.83 -38.79 -26.12
C PRO A 11 35.64 -37.94 -27.12
N SER A 12 36.20 -38.53 -28.18
CA SER A 12 36.98 -37.81 -29.20
C SER A 12 36.66 -38.29 -30.62
N CYS A 13 36.85 -37.40 -31.60
CA CYS A 13 36.67 -37.71 -33.02
C CYS A 13 37.73 -38.73 -33.48
N ARG A 14 37.38 -39.71 -34.32
CA ARG A 14 38.32 -40.77 -34.72
C ARG A 14 39.52 -40.19 -35.46
N GLN A 15 39.32 -39.17 -36.30
CA GLN A 15 40.41 -38.50 -37.02
C GLN A 15 41.30 -37.64 -36.10
N CYS A 16 40.83 -37.29 -34.91
CA CYS A 16 41.58 -36.64 -33.85
C CYS A 16 42.42 -37.69 -33.09
N ALA A 17 41.77 -38.78 -32.67
CA ALA A 17 42.39 -39.90 -31.97
C ALA A 17 43.49 -40.59 -32.79
N THR A 18 43.24 -40.89 -34.07
CA THR A 18 44.24 -41.49 -35.00
C THR A 18 45.44 -40.56 -35.26
N ARG A 19 45.35 -39.28 -34.91
CA ARG A 19 46.43 -38.29 -35.03
C ARG A 19 47.08 -37.91 -33.70
N GLY A 20 46.62 -38.46 -32.58
CA GLY A 20 47.12 -38.11 -31.24
C GLY A 20 46.91 -36.64 -30.87
N GLN A 21 45.80 -36.03 -31.31
CA GLN A 21 45.49 -34.62 -31.05
C GLN A 21 44.20 -34.46 -30.24
N ASP A 22 44.20 -33.49 -29.32
CA ASP A 22 43.04 -33.17 -28.49
C ASP A 22 41.84 -32.75 -29.33
N CYS A 23 40.71 -33.38 -29.05
CA CYS A 23 39.47 -33.16 -29.78
C CYS A 23 38.66 -32.04 -29.11
N GLY A 24 38.73 -30.81 -29.64
CA GLY A 24 37.93 -29.66 -29.19
C GLY A 24 36.40 -29.79 -29.36
N GLY A 25 35.90 -30.96 -29.77
CA GLY A 25 34.48 -31.27 -29.92
C GLY A 25 33.83 -30.65 -31.16
N TYR A 26 32.55 -30.97 -31.37
CA TYR A 26 31.73 -30.28 -32.37
C TYR A 26 31.01 -29.09 -31.72
N ARG A 27 31.27 -27.88 -32.23
CA ARG A 27 30.70 -26.64 -31.70
C ARG A 27 29.25 -26.51 -32.18
N LEU A 28 28.29 -26.83 -31.30
CA LEU A 28 26.85 -26.79 -31.57
C LEU A 28 26.38 -25.40 -32.02
N HIS A 29 26.33 -25.20 -33.34
CA HIS A 29 25.84 -23.96 -33.95
C HIS A 29 24.31 -23.99 -34.04
N VAL A 30 23.64 -23.88 -32.89
CA VAL A 30 22.19 -23.91 -32.81
C VAL A 30 21.57 -22.80 -33.66
N ARG A 31 20.74 -23.19 -34.63
CA ARG A 31 19.85 -22.30 -35.38
C ARG A 31 18.43 -22.84 -35.26
N TRP A 32 17.49 -21.96 -34.94
CA TRP A 32 16.07 -22.29 -34.91
C TRP A 32 15.59 -22.80 -36.27
N SER A 33 14.83 -23.89 -36.28
CA SER A 33 14.35 -24.55 -37.50
C SER A 33 12.83 -24.63 -37.47
N THR A 34 12.19 -23.75 -38.24
CA THR A 34 10.72 -23.67 -38.40
C THR A 34 10.11 -24.90 -39.08
N LYS A 35 10.93 -25.87 -39.52
CA LYS A 35 10.47 -27.13 -40.15
C LYS A 35 9.60 -27.99 -39.22
N HIS A 36 9.80 -27.90 -37.91
CA HIS A 36 9.06 -28.69 -36.91
C HIS A 36 8.08 -27.84 -36.08
N GLU A 37 7.79 -26.62 -36.53
CA GLU A 37 6.84 -25.73 -35.90
C GLU A 37 5.41 -26.19 -36.23
N SER A 38 4.85 -27.03 -35.35
CA SER A 38 3.52 -27.62 -35.51
C SER A 38 2.44 -26.53 -35.44
N ARG A 39 2.03 -26.04 -36.61
CA ARG A 39 0.98 -25.02 -36.78
C ARG A 39 -0.24 -25.33 -35.89
N PRO A 40 -0.62 -24.42 -34.97
CA PRO A 40 -1.89 -24.55 -34.27
C PRO A 40 -3.05 -24.60 -35.27
N VAL A 41 -3.91 -25.61 -35.15
CA VAL A 41 -5.17 -25.68 -35.91
C VAL A 41 -6.01 -24.44 -35.58
N HIS A 42 -6.66 -23.85 -36.59
CA HIS A 42 -7.36 -22.56 -36.54
C HIS A 42 -8.13 -22.28 -35.24
N ARG A 43 -7.48 -21.60 -34.29
CA ARG A 43 -8.17 -20.78 -33.29
C ARG A 43 -8.57 -19.45 -33.93
N ALA A 44 -9.65 -18.85 -33.45
CA ALA A 44 -10.15 -17.57 -33.94
C ALA A 44 -9.10 -16.46 -33.79
N LYS A 45 -9.21 -15.41 -34.62
CA LYS A 45 -8.28 -14.28 -34.70
C LYS A 45 -7.95 -13.73 -33.30
N HIS A 46 -6.79 -14.06 -32.74
CA HIS A 46 -6.23 -13.30 -31.63
C HIS A 46 -5.97 -11.87 -32.10
N GLN A 47 -6.32 -10.89 -31.26
CA GLN A 47 -5.80 -9.54 -31.41
C GLN A 47 -4.28 -9.61 -31.21
N SER A 48 -3.52 -8.91 -32.06
CA SER A 48 -2.06 -8.91 -32.02
C SER A 48 -1.55 -8.34 -30.69
N SER A 49 -0.49 -8.96 -30.13
CA SER A 49 0.27 -8.40 -29.00
C SER A 49 0.54 -6.91 -29.24
N PRO A 50 0.21 -6.00 -28.31
CA PRO A 50 0.08 -4.59 -28.65
C PRO A 50 1.36 -3.95 -29.22
N THR A 51 1.22 -3.16 -30.29
CA THR A 51 2.37 -2.58 -31.01
C THR A 51 3.27 -1.72 -30.12
N TRP A 52 2.69 -1.08 -29.10
CA TRP A 52 3.39 -0.22 -28.15
C TRP A 52 4.32 -0.97 -27.18
N LEU A 53 4.23 -2.30 -27.08
CA LEU A 53 5.23 -3.14 -26.40
C LEU A 53 6.63 -3.01 -27.06
N TYR A 54 6.66 -2.82 -28.38
CA TYR A 54 7.91 -2.53 -29.09
C TYR A 54 8.42 -1.11 -28.78
N THR A 55 7.56 -0.19 -28.37
CA THR A 55 7.93 1.18 -27.98
C THR A 55 8.60 1.19 -26.61
N ALA A 56 8.06 0.49 -25.62
CA ALA A 56 8.72 0.29 -24.32
C ALA A 56 10.13 -0.35 -24.45
N ARG A 57 10.32 -1.19 -25.48
CA ARG A 57 11.62 -1.80 -25.83
C ARG A 57 12.54 -0.89 -26.66
N LYS A 58 12.00 0.17 -27.27
CA LYS A 58 12.74 1.20 -28.03
C LYS A 58 13.11 2.41 -27.16
N SER A 59 12.36 2.70 -26.10
CA SER A 59 12.74 3.64 -25.03
C SER A 59 13.85 3.04 -24.15
N GLN A 60 14.97 2.71 -24.79
CA GLN A 60 16.22 2.32 -24.15
C GLN A 60 16.85 3.55 -23.47
N PRO A 61 17.70 3.38 -22.44
CA PRO A 61 18.53 4.46 -21.87
C PRO A 61 19.65 4.93 -22.81
N ALA A 62 19.45 4.87 -24.14
CA ALA A 62 20.41 5.28 -25.16
C ALA A 62 20.75 6.77 -25.10
N GLN A 63 19.84 7.61 -24.58
CA GLN A 63 20.06 9.04 -24.39
C GLN A 63 20.90 9.39 -23.15
N CYS A 64 21.10 8.47 -22.19
CA CYS A 64 21.82 8.76 -20.93
C CYS A 64 23.29 8.31 -20.89
N ARG A 65 23.78 7.54 -21.88
CA ARG A 65 25.19 7.03 -21.90
C ARG A 65 25.92 7.20 -23.25
N GLN A 66 25.47 8.10 -24.13
CA GLN A 66 26.19 8.45 -25.37
C GLN A 66 26.52 9.94 -25.46
N LEU A 67 27.56 10.36 -24.74
CA LEU A 67 28.34 11.56 -25.10
C LEU A 67 29.42 11.17 -26.13
N PRO A 68 29.70 12.01 -27.15
CA PRO A 68 30.88 11.83 -27.99
C PRO A 68 32.16 12.00 -27.14
N ALA A 69 33.14 11.12 -27.36
CA ALA A 69 34.47 11.30 -26.80
C ALA A 69 35.32 12.14 -27.77
N GLU A 70 35.60 13.39 -27.40
CA GLU A 70 36.64 14.21 -28.05
C GLU A 70 38.04 13.79 -27.55
N PRO A 71 39.09 13.86 -28.38
CA PRO A 71 40.38 13.21 -28.11
C PRO A 71 41.41 14.10 -27.37
N ASP A 72 42.46 13.46 -26.86
CA ASP A 72 43.63 14.11 -26.25
C ASP A 72 44.35 15.08 -27.20
N ALA A 73 44.71 16.25 -26.67
CA ALA A 73 45.78 17.10 -27.21
C ALA A 73 46.50 17.87 -26.08
N THR A 74 47.80 17.63 -25.91
CA THR A 74 48.70 18.31 -24.95
C THR A 74 49.88 18.98 -25.70
N PRO A 75 50.68 19.89 -25.09
CA PRO A 75 50.63 21.29 -25.53
C PRO A 75 51.90 21.83 -26.18
N ALA A 76 51.81 23.03 -26.79
CA ALA A 76 52.96 23.86 -27.14
C ALA A 76 52.67 25.37 -27.02
N TYR A 77 53.34 26.03 -26.07
CA TYR A 77 53.64 27.48 -26.03
C TYR A 77 55.04 27.72 -26.65
N PRO A 78 55.59 28.95 -26.82
CA PRO A 78 55.21 30.29 -26.29
C PRO A 78 55.10 31.36 -27.42
N ALA A 79 55.14 32.70 -27.26
CA ALA A 79 55.59 33.56 -26.15
C ALA A 79 55.05 35.02 -26.21
N LEU A 80 55.30 35.75 -25.09
CA LEU A 80 55.30 37.22 -24.89
C LEU A 80 53.92 37.91 -24.69
N SER A 81 53.74 38.84 -23.74
CA SER A 81 54.64 39.35 -22.68
C SER A 81 53.89 39.95 -21.47
N GLU A 82 54.62 40.10 -20.36
CA GLU A 82 54.58 41.12 -19.29
C GLU A 82 53.61 42.33 -19.43
N SER A 83 53.04 42.90 -18.35
CA SER A 83 53.11 42.61 -16.90
C SER A 83 52.00 43.35 -16.09
N GLU A 84 51.89 43.00 -14.79
CA GLU A 84 51.47 43.77 -13.57
C GLU A 84 50.67 45.10 -13.64
N SER A 85 49.92 45.54 -12.61
CA SER A 85 49.16 44.91 -11.50
C SER A 85 48.42 46.01 -10.68
N GLN A 86 47.32 45.69 -9.97
CA GLN A 86 46.77 46.45 -8.80
C GLN A 86 46.29 47.93 -9.03
N LEU A 87 45.52 48.62 -8.17
CA LEU A 87 44.28 48.36 -7.39
C LEU A 87 43.80 49.73 -6.83
N THR A 88 42.51 49.95 -6.53
CA THR A 88 41.93 51.12 -5.76
C THR A 88 42.07 52.54 -6.38
N SER A 89 41.26 53.59 -6.14
CA SER A 89 39.93 53.83 -5.50
C SER A 89 39.50 55.32 -5.73
N THR A 90 38.41 55.82 -5.10
CA THR A 90 37.90 57.22 -5.09
C THR A 90 37.26 57.75 -6.41
N THR A 91 36.31 58.71 -6.47
CA THR A 91 35.52 59.52 -5.49
C THR A 91 34.17 59.86 -6.19
N ALA A 92 32.96 59.69 -5.61
CA ALA A 92 32.17 60.58 -4.71
C ALA A 92 31.44 61.80 -5.36
N CYS A 93 30.23 62.12 -4.82
CA CYS A 93 29.42 63.36 -4.95
C CYS A 93 28.69 63.64 -6.30
N SER A 94 27.54 64.35 -6.39
CA SER A 94 26.51 64.76 -5.39
C SER A 94 25.24 65.40 -6.03
N SER A 95 24.09 65.33 -5.32
CA SER A 95 22.90 66.23 -5.39
C SER A 95 22.06 66.28 -6.71
N SER A 96 20.82 66.81 -6.79
CA SER A 96 19.95 67.59 -5.85
C SER A 96 18.43 67.47 -6.18
N SER A 97 17.54 67.54 -5.17
CA SER A 97 16.19 68.20 -5.05
C SER A 97 15.26 68.45 -6.29
N ALA A 98 13.92 68.52 -6.20
CA ALA A 98 13.03 68.91 -5.08
C ALA A 98 11.53 68.49 -5.23
N ASP A 99 10.75 68.80 -4.19
CA ASP A 99 9.30 69.13 -4.13
C ASP A 99 8.15 68.08 -4.25
N ALA A 100 7.05 68.44 -3.56
CA ALA A 100 5.74 67.77 -3.35
C ALA A 100 4.71 68.89 -2.96
N PRO A 101 3.47 68.68 -2.45
CA PRO A 101 2.68 67.44 -2.23
C PRO A 101 1.17 67.53 -2.67
N PHE A 102 0.39 66.42 -2.57
CA PHE A 102 -0.88 66.29 -1.79
C PHE A 102 -1.69 64.98 -2.10
N ASP A 103 -2.26 64.39 -1.04
CA ASP A 103 -3.38 63.43 -0.89
C ASP A 103 -3.64 62.24 -1.86
N CYS A 104 -3.14 61.06 -1.43
CA CYS A 104 -3.86 59.82 -1.03
C CYS A 104 -5.38 59.61 -1.33
N PRO A 105 -5.88 58.35 -1.25
CA PRO A 105 -5.26 57.05 -1.60
C PRO A 105 -6.22 56.09 -2.37
N ARG A 106 -5.71 55.03 -3.02
CA ARG A 106 -6.56 53.89 -3.45
C ARG A 106 -5.81 52.57 -3.70
N ASP A 107 -6.57 51.48 -3.67
CA ASP A 107 -6.13 50.09 -3.67
C ASP A 107 -5.20 49.67 -4.83
N GLU A 108 -4.08 49.02 -4.50
CA GLU A 108 -3.30 48.24 -5.46
C GLU A 108 -3.79 46.79 -5.54
N THR A 109 -4.73 46.54 -6.45
CA THR A 109 -4.82 45.21 -7.06
C THR A 109 -3.74 45.09 -8.15
N ARG A 110 -2.85 44.09 -8.09
CA ARG A 110 -2.65 43.08 -9.17
C ARG A 110 -1.39 42.21 -9.05
N SER A 111 -1.56 40.98 -9.56
CA SER A 111 -0.63 40.25 -10.45
C SER A 111 0.86 40.24 -10.12
N VAL A 112 1.34 39.10 -9.64
CA VAL A 112 2.72 38.66 -9.89
C VAL A 112 2.66 37.48 -10.85
N LEU A 113 3.37 37.60 -11.97
CA LEU A 113 3.69 36.51 -12.88
C LEU A 113 5.21 36.52 -13.08
N ASP A 114 5.77 35.32 -13.15
CA ASP A 114 7.13 34.98 -13.60
C ASP A 114 8.33 35.55 -12.82
N LEU A 115 9.05 34.64 -12.15
CA LEU A 115 10.52 34.58 -12.25
C LEU A 115 11.00 33.20 -11.79
N GLY A 116 11.54 32.41 -12.72
CA GLY A 116 12.18 31.11 -12.43
C GLY A 116 13.62 31.22 -11.92
N LEU A 117 14.21 30.06 -11.65
CA LEU A 117 15.59 29.82 -11.16
C LEU A 117 15.94 30.43 -9.80
N LEU A 118 16.08 29.55 -8.80
CA LEU A 118 17.42 29.12 -8.38
C LEU A 118 17.35 27.79 -7.62
N GLY A 119 18.04 26.76 -8.12
CA GLY A 119 18.28 25.54 -7.37
C GLY A 119 19.49 25.71 -6.46
N LEU A 120 19.40 25.25 -5.20
CA LEU A 120 20.55 25.21 -4.30
C LEU A 120 20.60 23.89 -3.54
N VAL A 121 21.78 23.27 -3.55
CA VAL A 121 22.05 21.93 -3.01
C VAL A 121 22.11 21.97 -1.49
N SER A 122 21.43 21.03 -0.83
CA SER A 122 21.66 20.70 0.58
C SER A 122 21.85 19.20 0.75
N ARG A 123 23.09 18.74 0.53
CA ARG A 123 23.55 17.45 1.05
C ARG A 123 23.75 17.60 2.56
N LEU A 124 23.09 16.78 3.37
CA LEU A 124 23.53 16.45 4.72
C LEU A 124 23.54 14.93 4.87
N ALA A 125 24.55 14.40 5.56
CA ALA A 125 24.82 12.97 5.58
C ALA A 125 23.74 12.19 6.34
N TRP A 126 23.42 11.00 5.84
CA TRP A 126 22.77 9.96 6.63
C TRP A 126 23.86 9.08 7.25
N ASP A 127 23.95 9.10 8.57
CA ASP A 127 24.86 8.26 9.34
C ASP A 127 24.02 7.29 10.19
N PRO A 128 24.04 5.97 9.92
CA PRO A 128 23.27 5.00 10.68
C PRO A 128 23.99 4.62 11.99
N PHE A 129 23.20 4.24 13.01
CA PHE A 129 23.64 3.91 14.38
C PHE A 129 24.09 5.08 15.26
N ASN A 130 23.12 5.70 15.95
CA ASN A 130 23.19 5.70 17.41
C ASN A 130 21.79 5.79 18.05
N THR A 131 21.53 4.98 19.08
CA THR A 131 20.24 4.93 19.79
C THR A 131 20.43 4.97 21.30
N SER A 132 20.64 6.17 21.84
CA SER A 132 20.57 6.42 23.29
C SER A 132 20.38 7.91 23.60
N SER A 133 19.20 8.29 24.07
CA SER A 133 18.95 9.59 24.71
C SER A 133 17.83 9.47 25.76
N SER A 134 18.22 9.03 26.95
CA SER A 134 17.41 9.15 28.17
C SER A 134 17.01 10.62 28.40
N SER A 135 15.71 10.87 28.54
CA SER A 135 15.17 12.23 28.75
C SER A 135 14.93 12.47 30.24
N SER A 136 15.89 13.11 30.91
CA SER A 136 15.74 13.57 32.31
C SER A 136 15.00 14.92 32.32
N ASN A 137 13.85 14.98 32.99
CA ASN A 137 13.10 16.24 33.14
C ASN A 137 13.80 17.20 34.11
N SER A 138 13.93 18.47 33.72
CA SER A 138 14.35 19.56 34.61
C SER A 138 13.18 20.05 35.46
N ALA A 139 13.42 20.28 36.76
CA ALA A 139 12.39 20.67 37.72
C ALA A 139 12.04 22.18 37.68
N ILE A 140 10.88 22.51 38.26
CA ILE A 140 10.53 23.80 38.85
C ILE A 140 9.89 23.50 40.22
N ASP A 141 10.26 24.23 41.26
CA ASP A 141 9.93 23.92 42.66
C ASP A 141 8.47 24.28 43.07
N GLY A 142 7.96 23.61 44.12
CA GLY A 142 6.61 23.80 44.66
C GLY A 142 6.41 23.10 46.03
N ASP A 143 6.70 23.83 47.10
CA ASP A 143 7.00 23.36 48.47
C ASP A 143 5.86 22.70 49.30
N TRP A 144 6.26 21.85 50.27
CA TRP A 144 5.55 21.28 51.46
C TRP A 144 4.06 20.87 51.45
N THR A 145 3.77 19.64 51.92
CA THR A 145 3.30 19.38 53.31
C THR A 145 3.23 17.89 53.71
N HIS A 146 3.12 17.61 55.01
CA HIS A 146 3.22 16.27 55.64
C HIS A 146 1.99 15.36 55.43
N ALA A 147 2.19 14.03 55.38
CA ALA A 147 1.86 13.11 56.50
C ALA A 147 2.07 11.60 56.19
N GLY A 148 2.80 10.92 57.08
CA GLY A 148 2.57 9.51 57.47
C GLY A 148 2.35 9.48 59.00
N PRO A 149 2.56 8.36 59.75
CA PRO A 149 3.04 7.03 59.32
C PRO A 149 2.28 5.83 59.98
N THR A 150 2.75 4.60 59.74
CA THR A 150 2.92 3.42 60.67
C THR A 150 2.88 2.12 59.83
N ALA A 151 3.76 1.11 59.89
CA ALA A 151 4.81 0.62 60.81
C ALA A 151 4.39 -0.53 61.76
N PHE A 152 4.83 -1.76 61.46
CA PHE A 152 4.96 -2.87 62.42
C PHE A 152 6.02 -3.90 61.96
N SER A 153 6.64 -4.61 62.92
CA SER A 153 7.64 -5.70 62.75
C SER A 153 6.95 -7.07 62.54
N GLY A 154 7.59 -8.18 62.13
CA GLY A 154 9.01 -8.53 62.02
C GLY A 154 9.44 -9.50 63.14
N TRP A 155 9.76 -10.75 62.80
CA TRP A 155 10.43 -11.77 63.64
C TRP A 155 11.03 -12.88 62.74
N ASP A 156 12.21 -13.40 63.13
CA ASP A 156 12.94 -14.51 62.49
C ASP A 156 12.70 -15.86 63.21
N SER A 157 13.03 -16.98 62.55
CA SER A 157 13.88 -18.04 63.16
C SER A 157 14.27 -19.18 62.20
N ASP A 158 15.59 -19.39 62.10
CA ASP A 158 16.34 -20.66 61.98
C ASP A 158 16.35 -21.55 60.71
N GLU A 159 17.58 -22.02 60.44
CA GLU A 159 18.06 -22.93 59.36
C GLU A 159 18.21 -24.39 59.92
N PRO A 160 18.69 -25.47 59.21
CA PRO A 160 19.90 -25.49 58.36
C PRO A 160 19.91 -26.41 57.09
N ALA A 161 20.90 -26.19 56.21
CA ALA A 161 21.34 -27.14 55.17
C ALA A 161 22.22 -28.31 55.72
N PRO A 162 22.58 -29.31 54.86
CA PRO A 162 24.02 -29.45 54.55
C PRO A 162 24.41 -30.02 53.15
N ASN A 163 25.55 -29.51 52.65
CA ASN A 163 26.64 -30.14 51.84
C ASN A 163 26.43 -30.65 50.39
N ASN A 164 27.15 -30.03 49.43
CA ASN A 164 28.40 -30.49 48.76
C ASN A 164 28.59 -32.01 48.44
N GLU A 165 29.23 -32.50 47.36
CA GLU A 165 30.15 -32.03 46.27
C GLU A 165 30.14 -33.13 45.14
N ASP A 166 30.59 -33.03 43.88
CA ASP A 166 31.03 -31.95 42.94
C ASP A 166 31.21 -32.55 41.48
N THR A 167 31.58 -31.68 40.51
CA THR A 167 32.42 -31.91 39.30
C THR A 167 31.81 -32.35 37.94
N ALA A 168 32.32 -31.68 36.89
CA ALA A 168 32.64 -32.15 35.52
C ALA A 168 31.69 -31.83 34.33
N LEU A 169 32.32 -31.31 33.26
CA LEU A 169 31.76 -31.15 31.90
C LEU A 169 31.97 -32.43 31.07
N TYR A 170 31.13 -32.66 30.06
CA TYR A 170 31.59 -32.87 28.67
C TYR A 170 30.45 -32.69 27.64
N ASP A 171 30.76 -32.17 26.45
CA ASP A 171 29.89 -32.20 25.28
C ASP A 171 29.95 -33.58 24.59
N THR A 172 28.85 -34.09 24.04
CA THR A 172 28.91 -34.85 22.78
C THR A 172 27.56 -34.92 22.05
N GLU A 173 27.64 -34.92 20.72
CA GLU A 173 26.51 -35.10 19.79
C GLU A 173 26.02 -36.56 19.78
N VAL A 174 24.72 -36.79 19.54
CA VAL A 174 24.21 -38.09 19.06
C VAL A 174 23.25 -37.87 17.89
N THR A 175 23.56 -38.48 16.76
CA THR A 175 22.77 -38.48 15.54
C THR A 175 21.63 -39.50 15.60
N TRP A 176 20.49 -39.17 15.01
CA TRP A 176 19.42 -40.15 14.74
C TRP A 176 19.38 -40.49 13.26
N SER A 177 19.61 -41.78 12.96
CA SER A 177 19.71 -42.33 11.61
C SER A 177 18.38 -42.92 11.13
N THR A 178 18.18 -42.87 9.81
CA THR A 178 16.96 -43.35 9.16
C THR A 178 16.83 -44.87 9.23
N VAL A 179 15.67 -45.38 9.65
CA VAL A 179 15.24 -46.75 9.42
C VAL A 179 13.93 -46.74 8.65
N SER A 180 13.91 -47.41 7.50
CA SER A 180 12.70 -47.67 6.71
C SER A 180 12.22 -49.09 7.00
N GLN A 181 10.91 -49.28 7.19
CA GLN A 181 10.30 -50.60 7.05
C GLN A 181 8.83 -50.52 6.61
N GLU A 182 8.27 -51.67 6.27
CA GLU A 182 7.25 -51.80 5.23
C GLU A 182 5.80 -51.89 5.75
N SER A 183 4.86 -51.84 4.82
CA SER A 183 3.42 -51.84 5.06
C SER A 183 2.85 -53.19 5.48
N THR A 184 1.84 -53.15 6.35
CA THR A 184 0.77 -54.15 6.39
C THR A 184 -0.57 -53.43 6.28
N ALA A 185 -1.51 -54.01 5.54
CA ALA A 185 -2.81 -53.39 5.27
C ALA A 185 -3.91 -54.07 6.10
N PHE A 186 -4.84 -53.26 6.60
CA PHE A 186 -6.20 -53.68 6.93
C PHE A 186 -7.16 -52.56 6.50
N SER A 187 -8.32 -52.95 5.99
CA SER A 187 -9.37 -52.03 5.51
C SER A 187 -10.47 -51.92 6.56
N ASP A 188 -11.05 -50.72 6.68
CA ASP A 188 -12.51 -50.59 6.80
C ASP A 188 -12.98 -49.20 6.33
N ASP A 189 -14.29 -49.08 6.10
CA ASP A 189 -14.89 -48.07 5.22
C ASP A 189 -15.46 -46.82 5.93
N SER A 190 -15.19 -45.63 5.40
CA SER A 190 -15.90 -44.36 5.63
C SER A 190 -15.37 -43.27 4.68
N GLY A 191 -16.17 -42.86 3.70
CA GLY A 191 -15.76 -41.90 2.67
C GLY A 191 -15.49 -40.48 3.18
N CYS A 192 -14.34 -39.91 2.78
CA CYS A 192 -13.95 -38.51 3.00
C CYS A 192 -13.74 -37.79 1.65
N PHE A 193 -13.78 -36.45 1.66
CA PHE A 193 -13.58 -35.63 0.45
C PHE A 193 -12.13 -35.70 -0.07
N ASP A 194 -11.97 -35.90 -1.39
CA ASP A 194 -10.69 -35.71 -2.07
C ASP A 194 -10.31 -34.22 -2.13
N THR A 195 -9.51 -33.77 -1.16
CA THR A 195 -8.75 -32.51 -1.27
C THR A 195 -7.36 -32.81 -1.83
N ASP A 196 -7.25 -32.82 -3.16
CA ASP A 196 -5.99 -33.03 -3.89
C ASP A 196 -5.11 -31.75 -3.82
N LEU A 197 -4.63 -31.47 -2.60
CA LEU A 197 -3.71 -30.39 -2.27
C LEU A 197 -2.28 -30.93 -2.39
N ASP A 198 -1.69 -30.80 -3.58
CA ASP A 198 -0.29 -31.16 -3.86
C ASP A 198 0.70 -30.22 -3.14
N ALA A 199 0.77 -30.39 -1.82
CA ALA A 199 1.59 -29.62 -0.89
C ALA A 199 2.99 -30.22 -0.74
N ARG A 200 3.60 -30.68 -1.85
CA ARG A 200 4.98 -31.19 -1.89
C ARG A 200 5.86 -30.48 -2.92
N GLN A 201 5.94 -29.15 -2.82
CA GLN A 201 7.08 -28.42 -3.39
C GLN A 201 8.38 -29.00 -2.80
N PRO A 202 9.34 -29.48 -3.62
CA PRO A 202 10.60 -29.97 -3.10
C PRO A 202 11.41 -28.81 -2.52
N LEU A 203 11.89 -28.97 -1.29
CA LEU A 203 12.79 -28.02 -0.63
C LEU A 203 14.10 -27.93 -1.41
N VAL A 204 14.25 -26.90 -2.24
CA VAL A 204 15.50 -26.62 -2.96
C VAL A 204 16.61 -26.34 -1.94
N PRO A 205 17.74 -27.07 -1.97
CA PRO A 205 18.82 -26.87 -1.01
C PRO A 205 19.36 -25.43 -1.05
N ILE A 206 19.27 -24.72 0.08
CA ILE A 206 19.57 -23.27 0.17
C ILE A 206 21.02 -22.94 -0.22
N SER A 207 21.92 -23.92 -0.20
CA SER A 207 23.29 -23.83 -0.72
C SER A 207 23.40 -23.44 -2.20
N THR A 208 22.34 -23.58 -3.01
CA THR A 208 22.34 -23.18 -4.44
C THR A 208 21.88 -21.74 -4.69
N VAL A 209 21.42 -20.99 -3.67
CA VAL A 209 20.91 -19.61 -3.86
C VAL A 209 22.02 -18.61 -4.25
N ALA A 210 23.30 -18.99 -4.09
CA ALA A 210 24.47 -18.23 -4.53
C ALA A 210 24.68 -18.19 -6.07
N HIS A 211 23.68 -18.55 -6.89
CA HIS A 211 23.79 -18.63 -8.35
C HIS A 211 22.99 -17.57 -9.12
N GLY A 212 23.16 -16.32 -8.66
CA GLY A 212 23.28 -15.17 -9.56
C GLY A 212 22.04 -14.30 -9.81
N PRO A 213 22.24 -13.11 -10.43
CA PRO A 213 21.20 -12.11 -10.73
C PRO A 213 19.93 -12.65 -11.42
N TYR A 214 20.06 -13.72 -12.20
CA TYR A 214 18.97 -14.31 -12.98
C TYR A 214 17.94 -15.03 -12.09
N MET A 215 18.37 -15.80 -11.08
CA MET A 215 17.49 -16.59 -10.22
C MET A 215 16.45 -15.73 -9.48
N MET A 216 16.86 -14.53 -9.04
CA MET A 216 15.96 -13.59 -8.36
C MET A 216 15.00 -12.88 -9.34
N VAL A 217 15.36 -12.74 -10.61
CA VAL A 217 14.45 -12.23 -11.65
C VAL A 217 13.44 -13.31 -12.07
N GLU A 218 13.86 -14.57 -12.17
CA GLU A 218 12.96 -15.71 -12.39
C GLU A 218 11.96 -15.86 -11.22
N TYR A 219 12.45 -15.75 -9.98
CA TYR A 219 11.59 -15.70 -8.79
C TYR A 219 10.57 -14.55 -8.86
N TRP A 220 11.00 -13.36 -9.34
CA TRP A 220 10.08 -12.24 -9.54
C TRP A 220 8.95 -12.60 -10.51
N PHE A 221 9.26 -13.20 -11.67
CA PHE A 221 8.25 -13.60 -12.64
C PHE A 221 7.34 -14.75 -12.18
N ARG A 222 7.79 -15.60 -11.25
CA ARG A 222 7.02 -16.75 -10.76
C ARG A 222 6.15 -16.44 -9.55
N ASP A 223 6.69 -15.72 -8.58
CA ASP A 223 6.08 -15.52 -7.25
C ASP A 223 5.69 -14.06 -6.97
N ILE A 224 6.48 -13.07 -7.42
CA ILE A 224 6.23 -11.66 -7.08
C ILE A 224 5.23 -11.00 -8.05
N CYS A 225 5.37 -11.18 -9.36
CA CYS A 225 4.47 -10.58 -10.33
C CYS A 225 2.99 -10.95 -10.10
N PRO A 226 2.63 -12.22 -9.80
CA PRO A 226 1.26 -12.60 -9.43
C PRO A 226 0.85 -12.24 -7.98
N LEU A 227 1.74 -11.73 -7.13
CA LEU A 227 1.36 -11.15 -5.82
C LEU A 227 1.14 -9.63 -5.92
N TRP A 228 1.95 -8.96 -6.73
CA TRP A 228 1.97 -7.51 -6.98
C TRP A 228 1.10 -7.11 -8.19
N SER A 229 0.13 -7.96 -8.57
CA SER A 229 -0.86 -7.72 -9.63
C SER A 229 -2.20 -8.37 -9.24
N GLN A 230 -3.32 -7.69 -9.50
CA GLN A 230 -4.68 -8.18 -9.20
C GLN A 230 -5.09 -9.37 -10.08
N TYR A 231 -4.45 -9.57 -11.22
CA TYR A 231 -4.57 -10.73 -12.10
C TYR A 231 -3.21 -10.97 -12.76
N ASP A 232 -2.96 -12.17 -13.27
CA ASP A 232 -1.68 -12.48 -13.93
C ASP A 232 -1.81 -13.39 -15.16
N SER A 233 -1.47 -12.82 -16.32
CA SER A 233 -1.57 -13.43 -17.65
C SER A 233 -0.64 -12.70 -18.63
N GLU A 234 -0.69 -13.00 -19.93
CA GLU A 234 0.06 -12.24 -20.95
C GLU A 234 -0.41 -10.77 -21.10
N SER A 235 -1.61 -10.42 -20.64
CA SER A 235 -2.11 -9.03 -20.64
C SER A 235 -1.73 -8.23 -19.39
N ASN A 236 -1.17 -8.88 -18.35
CA ASN A 236 -0.65 -8.18 -17.16
C ASN A 236 0.53 -7.29 -17.53
N PHE A 237 0.31 -5.98 -17.64
CA PHE A 237 1.36 -5.10 -18.15
C PHE A 237 2.56 -4.92 -17.21
N ASN A 238 2.45 -5.20 -15.90
CA ASN A 238 3.62 -5.29 -15.01
C ASN A 238 4.57 -6.39 -15.49
N ARG A 239 4.03 -7.59 -15.77
CA ARG A 239 4.78 -8.71 -16.34
C ARG A 239 5.44 -8.31 -17.66
N THR A 240 4.74 -7.58 -18.52
CA THR A 240 5.26 -7.20 -19.84
C THR A 240 6.35 -6.12 -19.79
N ILE A 241 6.23 -5.09 -18.92
CA ILE A 241 7.32 -4.11 -18.69
C ILE A 241 8.56 -4.83 -18.18
N ALA A 242 8.41 -5.64 -17.13
CA ALA A 242 9.52 -6.39 -16.56
C ALA A 242 10.19 -7.28 -17.62
N ALA A 243 9.40 -8.03 -18.41
CA ALA A 243 9.91 -8.90 -19.47
C ALA A 243 10.69 -8.14 -20.57
N ALA A 244 10.27 -6.92 -20.90
CA ALA A 244 10.95 -6.07 -21.88
C ALA A 244 12.24 -5.44 -21.35
N LEU A 245 12.29 -5.06 -20.07
CA LEU A 245 13.33 -4.19 -19.51
C LEU A 245 14.39 -4.88 -18.63
N TRP A 246 14.09 -6.01 -17.97
CA TRP A 246 14.95 -6.60 -16.92
C TRP A 246 16.40 -6.89 -17.34
N SER A 247 16.64 -7.10 -18.64
CA SER A 247 17.95 -7.45 -19.20
C SER A 247 18.71 -6.26 -19.82
N ASN A 248 18.08 -5.07 -19.89
CA ASN A 248 18.63 -3.89 -20.57
C ASN A 248 18.48 -2.59 -19.75
N CYS A 249 17.85 -2.64 -18.58
CA CYS A 249 17.70 -1.51 -17.66
C CYS A 249 18.13 -1.94 -16.25
N GLU A 250 19.26 -1.38 -15.81
CA GLU A 250 19.96 -1.71 -14.55
C GLU A 250 19.08 -1.43 -13.32
N ALA A 251 18.40 -0.28 -13.30
CA ALA A 251 17.45 0.09 -12.25
C ALA A 251 16.28 -0.92 -12.11
N VAL A 252 15.70 -1.36 -13.25
CA VAL A 252 14.63 -2.37 -13.24
C VAL A 252 15.17 -3.70 -12.74
N GLN A 253 16.33 -4.15 -13.28
CA GLN A 253 16.93 -5.41 -12.89
C GLN A 253 17.17 -5.50 -11.38
N LEU A 254 17.79 -4.49 -10.80
CA LEU A 254 18.05 -4.40 -9.36
C LEU A 254 16.73 -4.33 -8.55
N SER A 255 15.71 -3.64 -9.06
CA SER A 255 14.40 -3.56 -8.41
C SER A 255 13.67 -4.91 -8.35
N LEU A 256 13.65 -5.69 -9.44
CA LEU A 256 13.03 -7.04 -9.43
C LEU A 256 13.71 -7.98 -8.42
N GLN A 257 15.02 -7.86 -8.27
CA GLN A 257 15.82 -8.65 -7.34
C GLN A 257 15.64 -8.19 -5.89
N ALA A 258 15.57 -6.87 -5.66
CA ALA A 258 15.27 -6.28 -4.36
C ALA A 258 13.90 -6.71 -3.83
N MET A 259 12.85 -6.67 -4.67
CA MET A 259 11.50 -7.16 -4.32
C MET A 259 11.51 -8.65 -3.96
N SER A 260 12.20 -9.48 -4.76
CA SER A 260 12.25 -10.93 -4.56
C SER A 260 12.99 -11.32 -3.27
N THR A 261 14.13 -10.69 -3.01
CA THR A 261 14.88 -10.86 -1.75
C THR A 261 14.12 -10.28 -0.55
N ALA A 262 13.37 -9.19 -0.71
CA ALA A 262 12.55 -8.61 0.36
C ALA A 262 11.40 -9.53 0.78
N TYR A 263 10.71 -10.14 -0.19
CA TYR A 263 9.68 -11.14 0.10
C TYR A 263 10.28 -12.40 0.73
N LEU A 264 11.39 -12.91 0.19
CA LEU A 264 12.11 -14.06 0.77
C LEU A 264 12.63 -13.78 2.19
N ALA A 265 12.99 -12.54 2.53
CA ALA A 265 13.41 -12.14 3.87
C ALA A 265 12.31 -12.29 4.96
N SER A 266 11.05 -12.54 4.57
CA SER A 266 9.99 -12.95 5.51
C SER A 266 10.09 -14.42 5.96
N LYS A 267 10.78 -15.27 5.17
CA LYS A 267 10.90 -16.73 5.37
C LYS A 267 12.35 -17.15 5.67
N VAL A 268 13.33 -16.38 5.17
CA VAL A 268 14.77 -16.64 5.31
C VAL A 268 15.45 -15.33 5.77
N PRO A 269 15.65 -15.11 7.08
CA PRO A 269 16.07 -13.81 7.62
C PRO A 269 17.38 -13.26 7.04
N THR A 270 18.32 -14.13 6.61
CA THR A 270 19.59 -13.73 6.00
C THR A 270 19.44 -13.01 4.65
N MET A 271 18.28 -13.11 3.99
CA MET A 271 18.00 -12.37 2.74
C MET A 271 17.75 -10.87 2.97
N LYS A 272 17.54 -10.44 4.23
CA LYS A 272 17.22 -9.05 4.59
C LYS A 272 18.32 -8.07 4.16
N ASP A 273 19.57 -8.38 4.46
CA ASP A 273 20.70 -7.47 4.21
C ASP A 273 21.09 -7.45 2.73
N MET A 274 20.97 -8.60 2.04
CA MET A 274 21.05 -8.69 0.59
C MET A 274 19.98 -7.83 -0.09
N SER A 275 18.75 -7.84 0.42
CA SER A 275 17.65 -7.01 -0.10
C SER A 275 17.91 -5.51 0.10
N PHE A 276 18.38 -5.08 1.28
CA PHE A 276 18.77 -3.68 1.49
C PHE A 276 19.93 -3.26 0.59
N SER A 277 20.92 -4.13 0.35
CA SER A 277 22.00 -3.89 -0.60
C SER A 277 21.48 -3.68 -2.03
N MET A 278 20.54 -4.51 -2.48
CA MET A 278 19.88 -4.38 -3.79
C MET A 278 18.99 -3.14 -3.90
N MET A 279 18.23 -2.79 -2.85
CA MET A 279 17.45 -1.54 -2.81
C MET A 279 18.34 -0.30 -2.86
N LYS A 280 19.50 -0.33 -2.17
CA LYS A 280 20.49 0.76 -2.23
C LYS A 280 21.09 0.91 -3.63
N ALA A 281 21.55 -0.19 -4.24
CA ALA A 281 22.08 -0.15 -5.60
C ALA A 281 21.03 0.33 -6.62
N ALA A 282 19.77 -0.11 -6.50
CA ALA A 282 18.67 0.40 -7.31
C ALA A 282 18.48 1.93 -7.12
N ALA A 283 18.49 2.40 -5.87
CA ALA A 283 18.35 3.83 -5.56
C ALA A 283 19.50 4.68 -6.12
N GLU A 284 20.74 4.17 -6.12
CA GLU A 284 21.90 4.86 -6.69
C GLU A 284 21.76 5.06 -8.21
N VAL A 285 21.30 4.04 -8.94
CA VAL A 285 21.02 4.14 -10.39
C VAL A 285 19.81 5.05 -10.66
N ILE A 286 18.71 4.87 -9.93
CA ILE A 286 17.50 5.71 -10.01
C ILE A 286 17.84 7.20 -9.81
N THR A 287 18.71 7.53 -8.86
CA THR A 287 19.13 8.91 -8.58
C THR A 287 19.93 9.52 -9.74
N ALA A 288 20.77 8.72 -10.41
CA ALA A 288 21.50 9.17 -11.59
C ALA A 288 20.55 9.41 -12.78
N ASP A 289 19.63 8.48 -13.06
CA ASP A 289 18.65 8.61 -14.15
C ASP A 289 17.71 9.81 -13.92
N LEU A 290 17.24 10.03 -12.69
CA LEU A 290 16.48 11.23 -12.29
C LEU A 290 17.24 12.51 -12.55
N HIS A 291 18.53 12.56 -12.18
CA HIS A 291 19.35 13.76 -12.40
C HIS A 291 19.47 14.07 -13.90
N THR A 292 19.73 13.07 -14.75
CA THR A 292 19.84 13.26 -16.20
C THR A 292 18.53 13.76 -16.81
N ILE A 293 17.39 13.14 -16.49
CA ILE A 293 16.08 13.56 -17.02
C ILE A 293 15.72 14.98 -16.58
N ASN A 294 15.93 15.32 -15.30
CA ASN A 294 15.62 16.65 -14.79
C ASN A 294 16.57 17.73 -15.32
N SER A 295 17.87 17.44 -15.48
CA SER A 295 18.84 18.40 -16.03
C SER A 295 18.67 18.65 -17.53
N HIS A 296 18.16 17.67 -18.28
CA HIS A 296 17.90 17.81 -19.72
C HIS A 296 16.42 18.03 -20.10
N GLN A 297 15.52 18.11 -19.10
CA GLN A 297 14.07 18.32 -19.27
C GLN A 297 13.40 17.30 -20.22
N LEU A 298 13.81 16.04 -20.14
CA LEU A 298 13.44 14.98 -21.11
C LEU A 298 12.03 14.42 -20.87
N PHE A 299 11.00 15.23 -21.11
CA PHE A 299 9.59 14.87 -20.89
C PHE A 299 8.82 14.50 -22.17
N ASP A 300 9.44 14.61 -23.35
CA ASP A 300 8.87 14.21 -24.66
C ASP A 300 8.68 12.69 -24.84
N THR A 301 9.12 11.87 -23.87
CA THR A 301 8.86 10.42 -23.82
C THR A 301 8.64 9.96 -22.38
N VAL A 302 7.90 8.87 -22.19
CA VAL A 302 7.70 8.27 -20.87
C VAL A 302 8.96 7.47 -20.48
N PRO A 303 9.66 7.79 -19.36
CA PRO A 303 10.84 7.07 -18.93
C PRO A 303 10.43 5.77 -18.20
N VAL A 304 9.91 4.81 -18.96
CA VAL A 304 9.26 3.57 -18.48
C VAL A 304 10.07 2.85 -17.41
N GLY A 305 11.38 2.66 -17.64
CA GLY A 305 12.25 1.96 -16.70
C GLY A 305 12.43 2.67 -15.36
N LEU A 306 12.50 4.00 -15.37
CA LEU A 306 12.66 4.80 -14.15
C LEU A 306 11.37 4.84 -13.34
N LEU A 307 10.24 5.15 -13.99
CA LEU A 307 8.92 5.15 -13.34
C LEU A 307 8.58 3.78 -12.75
N TYR A 308 8.85 2.70 -13.49
CA TYR A 308 8.63 1.34 -13.01
C TYR A 308 9.52 1.00 -11.81
N SER A 309 10.81 1.37 -11.84
CA SER A 309 11.75 1.12 -10.73
C SER A 309 11.40 1.92 -9.46
N LEU A 310 11.01 3.20 -9.61
CA LEU A 310 10.52 4.04 -8.52
C LEU A 310 9.29 3.43 -7.85
N LEU A 311 8.33 2.94 -8.64
CA LEU A 311 7.13 2.27 -8.13
C LEU A 311 7.46 0.91 -7.49
N CYS A 312 8.37 0.12 -8.06
CA CYS A 312 8.85 -1.14 -7.47
C CYS A 312 9.40 -0.90 -6.05
N ILE A 313 10.44 -0.07 -5.91
CA ILE A 313 11.09 0.16 -4.60
C ILE A 313 10.15 0.88 -3.63
N GLY A 314 9.42 1.90 -4.11
CA GLY A 314 8.49 2.68 -3.32
C GLY A 314 7.30 1.89 -2.76
N THR A 315 6.88 0.81 -3.42
CA THR A 315 5.84 -0.10 -2.91
C THR A 315 6.40 -1.31 -2.16
N SER A 316 7.65 -1.74 -2.39
CA SER A 316 8.19 -2.95 -1.73
C SER A 316 9.04 -2.71 -0.47
N ILE A 317 9.48 -1.48 -0.19
CA ILE A 317 10.34 -1.21 0.98
C ILE A 317 9.64 -1.50 2.33
N CYS A 318 8.31 -1.39 2.37
CA CYS A 318 7.49 -1.76 3.53
C CYS A 318 7.55 -3.28 3.86
N TRP A 319 7.89 -4.13 2.88
CA TRP A 319 8.05 -5.57 3.08
C TRP A 319 9.24 -5.89 3.99
N LEU A 320 10.28 -5.04 3.97
CA LEU A 320 11.43 -5.11 4.87
C LEU A 320 11.11 -4.50 6.25
N ASN A 321 10.44 -3.35 6.29
CA ASN A 321 10.00 -2.67 7.52
C ASN A 321 8.67 -1.93 7.27
N ALA A 322 7.58 -2.37 7.90
CA ALA A 322 6.23 -1.90 7.60
C ALA A 322 6.05 -0.36 7.69
N GLY A 323 6.75 0.31 8.61
CA GLY A 323 6.69 1.78 8.77
C GLY A 323 7.40 2.56 7.66
N GLN A 324 8.15 1.91 6.77
CA GLN A 324 8.77 2.55 5.60
C GLN A 324 7.76 2.67 4.47
N LEU A 325 7.12 3.84 4.36
CA LEU A 325 6.05 4.08 3.38
C LEU A 325 6.54 4.33 1.94
N GLY A 326 7.87 4.34 1.71
CA GLY A 326 8.47 4.51 0.38
C GLY A 326 8.45 5.94 -0.18
N LEU A 327 8.04 6.93 0.62
CA LEU A 327 7.76 8.30 0.16
C LEU A 327 8.81 8.94 -0.75
N PRO A 328 10.15 8.82 -0.51
CA PRO A 328 11.15 9.43 -1.39
C PRO A 328 11.12 8.92 -2.84
N PHE A 329 10.81 7.65 -3.06
CA PHE A 329 10.67 7.10 -4.42
C PHE A 329 9.33 7.51 -5.06
N LEU A 330 8.28 7.60 -4.24
CA LEU A 330 6.94 7.92 -4.68
C LEU A 330 6.76 9.42 -4.98
N SER A 331 7.48 10.31 -4.29
CA SER A 331 7.51 11.74 -4.61
C SER A 331 8.16 12.01 -5.97
N GLU A 332 9.29 11.37 -6.27
CA GLU A 332 9.95 11.47 -7.57
C GLU A 332 9.10 10.86 -8.70
N ALA A 333 8.42 9.73 -8.43
CA ALA A 333 7.48 9.15 -9.39
C ALA A 333 6.34 10.13 -9.74
N LYS A 334 5.76 10.81 -8.74
CA LYS A 334 4.70 11.80 -8.99
C LYS A 334 5.24 13.06 -9.67
N ALA A 335 6.43 13.54 -9.30
CA ALA A 335 7.05 14.70 -9.94
C ALA A 335 7.30 14.45 -11.45
N LEU A 336 7.85 13.28 -11.80
CA LEU A 336 8.00 12.86 -13.20
C LEU A 336 6.64 12.79 -13.91
N LEU A 337 5.64 12.13 -13.33
CA LEU A 337 4.32 11.99 -13.96
C LEU A 337 3.65 13.35 -14.16
N TYR A 338 3.70 14.25 -13.19
CA TYR A 338 3.17 15.61 -13.33
C TYR A 338 3.84 16.35 -14.51
N ASN A 339 5.17 16.36 -14.56
CA ASN A 339 5.93 17.04 -15.62
C ASN A 339 5.64 16.47 -17.02
N ILE A 340 5.47 15.14 -17.14
CA ILE A 340 5.13 14.49 -18.42
C ILE A 340 3.67 14.76 -18.79
N ASN A 341 2.74 14.79 -17.83
CA ASN A 341 1.33 15.06 -18.11
C ASN A 341 1.08 16.50 -18.60
N GLN A 342 1.88 17.50 -18.17
CA GLN A 342 1.85 18.85 -18.75
C GLN A 342 2.13 18.85 -20.27
N HIS A 343 2.92 17.89 -20.75
CA HIS A 343 3.30 17.73 -22.15
C HIS A 343 2.51 16.62 -22.86
N SER A 344 1.46 16.07 -22.23
CA SER A 344 0.77 14.86 -22.70
C SER A 344 0.19 14.93 -24.12
N ASP A 345 -0.08 16.12 -24.65
CA ASP A 345 -0.61 16.31 -26.01
C ASP A 345 0.44 16.29 -27.13
N SER A 346 1.73 16.55 -26.84
CA SER A 346 2.80 16.35 -27.83
C SER A 346 3.17 14.88 -27.98
N LEU A 347 2.82 14.04 -27.01
CA LEU A 347 3.22 12.64 -26.96
C LEU A 347 2.55 11.78 -28.07
N PRO A 348 3.33 10.93 -28.75
CA PRO A 348 2.83 9.84 -29.58
C PRO A 348 1.77 8.98 -28.89
N ALA A 349 0.86 8.37 -29.66
CA ALA A 349 -0.31 7.66 -29.11
C ALA A 349 0.06 6.46 -28.21
N ASP A 350 1.17 5.79 -28.51
CA ASP A 350 1.76 4.71 -27.70
C ASP A 350 2.43 5.23 -26.42
N GLN A 351 3.10 6.39 -26.49
CA GLN A 351 3.60 7.10 -25.30
C GLN A 351 2.46 7.56 -24.39
N ARG A 352 1.34 8.03 -24.95
CA ARG A 352 0.12 8.35 -24.17
C ARG A 352 -0.50 7.11 -23.51
N GLN A 353 -0.48 5.95 -24.16
CA GLN A 353 -0.94 4.69 -23.53
C GLN A 353 -0.02 4.27 -22.36
N LEU A 354 1.30 4.41 -22.51
CA LEU A 354 2.26 4.21 -21.43
C LEU A 354 2.02 5.20 -20.26
N LEU A 355 1.77 6.48 -20.56
CA LEU A 355 1.48 7.50 -19.56
C LEU A 355 0.18 7.19 -18.80
N GLN A 356 -0.90 6.85 -19.51
CA GLN A 356 -2.18 6.44 -18.90
C GLN A 356 -2.05 5.21 -18.00
N PHE A 357 -1.21 4.23 -18.38
CA PHE A 357 -0.87 3.11 -17.50
C PHE A 357 -0.17 3.59 -16.22
N PHE A 358 0.85 4.45 -16.31
CA PHE A 358 1.52 4.93 -15.10
C PHE A 358 0.65 5.88 -14.27
N ASN A 359 -0.27 6.65 -14.87
CA ASN A 359 -1.26 7.45 -14.14
C ASN A 359 -2.23 6.54 -13.34
N LYS A 360 -2.66 5.40 -13.90
CA LYS A 360 -3.45 4.38 -13.18
C LYS A 360 -2.63 3.64 -12.11
N SER A 361 -1.35 3.40 -12.36
CA SER A 361 -0.41 2.88 -11.36
C SER A 361 -0.23 3.85 -10.19
N TRP A 362 -0.08 5.15 -10.47
CA TRP A 362 -0.03 6.19 -9.45
C TRP A 362 -1.34 6.26 -8.65
N LEU A 363 -2.50 6.14 -9.29
CA LEU A 363 -3.79 6.18 -8.59
C LEU A 363 -3.92 5.09 -7.50
N TYR A 364 -3.41 3.88 -7.75
CA TYR A 364 -3.35 2.83 -6.71
C TYR A 364 -2.39 3.19 -5.57
N VAL A 365 -1.22 3.73 -5.88
CA VAL A 365 -0.26 4.20 -4.86
C VAL A 365 -0.87 5.33 -4.02
N GLU A 366 -1.51 6.30 -4.66
CA GLU A 366 -2.15 7.43 -3.95
C GLU A 366 -3.30 6.95 -3.06
N MET A 367 -4.06 5.95 -3.49
CA MET A 367 -5.05 5.28 -2.64
C MET A 367 -4.41 4.70 -1.37
N LEU A 368 -3.32 3.92 -1.51
CA LEU A 368 -2.60 3.34 -0.36
C LEU A 368 -2.05 4.43 0.58
N LEU A 369 -1.48 5.51 0.03
CA LEU A 369 -0.98 6.63 0.81
C LEU A 369 -2.10 7.40 1.51
N SER A 370 -3.26 7.56 0.87
CA SER A 370 -4.43 8.28 1.40
C SER A 370 -5.07 7.60 2.62
N MET A 371 -4.85 6.29 2.80
CA MET A 371 -5.29 5.53 3.98
C MET A 371 -4.46 5.78 5.24
N VAL A 372 -3.28 6.41 5.10
CA VAL A 372 -2.20 6.35 6.12
C VAL A 372 -1.71 7.73 6.54
N LEU A 373 -1.74 8.71 5.62
CA LEU A 373 -1.06 9.99 5.76
C LEU A 373 -2.02 11.15 6.06
N SER A 374 -2.27 11.39 7.35
CA SER A 374 -2.84 12.66 7.81
C SER A 374 -1.81 13.79 7.71
N ASN A 375 -1.94 14.65 6.69
CA ASN A 375 -1.33 15.98 6.60
C ASN A 375 0.21 16.03 6.87
N CYS A 376 0.93 14.97 6.52
CA CYS A 376 2.39 14.90 6.70
C CYS A 376 3.10 15.88 5.77
N LYS A 377 4.20 16.54 6.19
CA LYS A 377 4.99 17.44 5.32
C LYS A 377 5.43 16.78 4.00
N SER A 378 5.79 15.49 4.04
CA SER A 378 6.12 14.73 2.84
C SER A 378 4.90 14.45 1.95
N LEU A 379 3.71 14.28 2.53
CA LEU A 379 2.48 14.25 1.74
C LEU A 379 2.16 15.63 1.16
N GLN A 380 2.30 16.72 1.93
CA GLN A 380 2.08 18.08 1.45
C GLN A 380 3.00 18.43 0.26
N ALA A 381 4.23 17.92 0.23
CA ALA A 381 5.10 18.02 -0.94
C ALA A 381 4.54 17.22 -2.14
N VAL A 382 4.08 15.99 -1.92
CA VAL A 382 3.45 15.13 -2.95
C VAL A 382 2.11 15.68 -3.45
N GLU A 383 1.29 16.31 -2.61
CA GLU A 383 0.03 16.97 -2.97
C GLU A 383 0.28 18.33 -3.61
N GLY A 384 1.29 19.07 -3.15
CA GLY A 384 1.71 20.38 -3.67
C GLY A 384 2.34 20.34 -5.07
N ILE A 385 2.78 19.17 -5.54
CA ILE A 385 3.11 18.92 -6.95
C ILE A 385 1.86 19.06 -7.87
N GLY A 386 0.65 19.02 -7.31
CA GLY A 386 -0.61 19.04 -8.06
C GLY A 386 -1.21 17.65 -8.25
N GLU A 387 -2.30 17.54 -9.00
CA GLU A 387 -2.81 16.23 -9.43
C GLU A 387 -1.97 15.72 -10.61
N ALA A 388 -1.60 14.43 -10.57
CA ALA A 388 -0.64 13.86 -11.52
C ALA A 388 -1.16 13.88 -12.97
N ASP A 389 -2.47 13.71 -13.15
CA ASP A 389 -3.17 13.78 -14.43
C ASP A 389 -4.39 14.70 -14.31
N VAL A 390 -4.25 15.93 -14.83
CA VAL A 390 -5.28 16.98 -14.81
C VAL A 390 -6.59 16.55 -15.51
N ARG A 391 -6.55 15.52 -16.37
CA ARG A 391 -7.72 14.98 -17.08
C ARG A 391 -8.45 13.89 -16.28
N THR A 392 -7.82 13.33 -15.24
CA THR A 392 -8.52 12.43 -14.28
C THR A 392 -9.32 13.18 -13.21
N CYS A 393 -9.21 14.51 -13.16
CA CYS A 393 -10.03 15.41 -12.37
C CYS A 393 -11.51 15.32 -12.79
N ILE A 394 -12.29 14.50 -12.09
CA ILE A 394 -13.75 14.55 -12.15
C ILE A 394 -14.21 15.81 -11.39
N GLY A 395 -14.17 16.95 -12.08
CA GLY A 395 -15.05 18.08 -11.78
C GLY A 395 -16.51 17.69 -12.01
N PRO A 396 -17.48 18.46 -11.48
CA PRO A 396 -18.89 18.06 -11.46
C PRO A 396 -19.48 17.82 -12.86
N ASP A 397 -18.93 18.44 -13.89
CA ASP A 397 -19.45 18.39 -15.28
C ASP A 397 -18.79 17.30 -16.15
N LEU A 398 -17.81 16.55 -15.65
CA LEU A 398 -17.10 15.55 -16.46
C LEU A 398 -17.82 14.19 -16.39
N PRO A 399 -18.15 13.54 -17.53
CA PRO A 399 -18.84 12.25 -17.52
C PRO A 399 -18.09 11.19 -16.70
N LEU A 400 -18.81 10.54 -15.77
CA LEU A 400 -18.35 9.33 -15.09
C LEU A 400 -18.17 8.22 -16.12
N VAL A 401 -16.94 8.04 -16.62
CA VAL A 401 -16.55 6.83 -17.35
C VAL A 401 -16.46 5.70 -16.31
N PRO A 402 -17.37 4.71 -16.30
CA PRO A 402 -17.44 3.75 -15.19
C PRO A 402 -16.39 2.64 -15.28
N VAL A 403 -15.79 2.46 -16.47
CA VAL A 403 -15.09 1.25 -16.88
C VAL A 403 -13.77 1.59 -17.55
N ASP A 404 -12.75 0.80 -17.28
CA ASP A 404 -11.50 0.79 -18.05
C ASP A 404 -11.58 -0.24 -19.19
N ASP A 405 -11.30 0.16 -20.44
CA ASP A 405 -11.36 -0.71 -21.64
C ASP A 405 -10.58 -2.03 -21.50
N PHE A 406 -9.51 -2.00 -20.69
CA PHE A 406 -8.68 -3.15 -20.36
C PHE A 406 -8.38 -3.17 -18.85
N PRO A 407 -8.40 -4.34 -18.18
CA PRO A 407 -8.09 -4.45 -16.76
C PRO A 407 -6.67 -3.96 -16.44
N HIS A 408 -6.53 -3.01 -15.54
CA HIS A 408 -5.24 -2.53 -15.06
C HIS A 408 -4.70 -3.43 -13.92
N PRO A 409 -3.41 -3.83 -13.93
CA PRO A 409 -2.85 -4.72 -12.90
C PRO A 409 -3.07 -4.28 -11.44
N TRP A 410 -3.19 -2.98 -11.15
CA TRP A 410 -3.45 -2.51 -9.78
C TRP A 410 -4.83 -1.89 -9.54
N THR A 411 -5.52 -1.39 -10.57
CA THR A 411 -6.84 -0.75 -10.40
C THR A 411 -8.00 -1.58 -10.93
N GLY A 412 -7.74 -2.80 -11.41
CA GLY A 412 -8.74 -3.70 -11.94
C GLY A 412 -9.45 -3.09 -13.16
N ILE A 413 -10.77 -3.30 -13.25
CA ILE A 413 -11.62 -2.82 -14.35
C ILE A 413 -12.31 -1.48 -14.08
N CYS A 414 -12.15 -0.93 -12.87
CA CYS A 414 -12.87 0.28 -12.43
C CYS A 414 -11.95 1.18 -11.60
N SER A 415 -11.02 1.87 -12.27
CA SER A 415 -10.21 2.94 -11.66
C SER A 415 -11.08 4.06 -11.05
N THR A 416 -12.31 4.24 -11.50
CA THR A 416 -13.27 5.22 -10.96
C THR A 416 -13.66 4.93 -9.50
N SER A 417 -13.95 3.68 -9.13
CA SER A 417 -14.26 3.32 -7.73
C SER A 417 -13.09 3.59 -6.77
N LEU A 418 -11.87 3.22 -7.16
CA LEU A 418 -10.65 3.53 -6.40
C LEU A 418 -10.38 5.04 -6.31
N ARG A 419 -10.67 5.81 -7.37
CA ARG A 419 -10.52 7.28 -7.36
C ARG A 419 -11.50 7.95 -6.40
N LEU A 420 -12.74 7.48 -6.36
CA LEU A 420 -13.74 7.97 -5.40
C LEU A 420 -13.36 7.57 -3.97
N PHE A 421 -12.88 6.34 -3.74
CA PHE A 421 -12.36 5.91 -2.44
C PHE A 421 -11.15 6.76 -1.98
N THR A 422 -10.20 7.06 -2.88
CA THR A 422 -9.05 7.94 -2.60
C THR A 422 -9.49 9.36 -2.26
N ARG A 423 -10.49 9.91 -2.97
CA ARG A 423 -11.11 11.21 -2.65
C ARG A 423 -11.79 11.19 -1.28
N THR A 424 -12.57 10.15 -0.97
CA THR A 424 -13.15 9.92 0.35
C THR A 424 -12.08 9.94 1.44
N MET A 425 -11.03 9.14 1.31
CA MET A 425 -9.98 9.06 2.32
C MET A 425 -9.24 10.40 2.51
N LYS A 426 -8.87 11.08 1.42
CA LYS A 426 -8.33 12.47 1.45
C LYS A 426 -9.27 13.41 2.22
N LEU A 427 -10.59 13.34 2.05
CA LEU A 427 -11.56 14.14 2.79
C LEU A 427 -11.66 13.74 4.27
N CYS A 428 -11.74 12.44 4.57
CA CYS A 428 -11.86 11.92 5.93
C CYS A 428 -10.66 12.30 6.80
N HIS A 429 -9.44 12.11 6.29
CA HIS A 429 -8.21 12.53 6.97
C HIS A 429 -8.17 14.04 7.20
N ARG A 430 -8.55 14.87 6.21
CA ARG A 430 -8.60 16.33 6.36
C ARG A 430 -9.62 16.77 7.42
N PHE A 431 -10.80 16.15 7.47
CA PHE A 431 -11.83 16.46 8.46
C PHE A 431 -11.42 16.03 9.89
N ARG A 432 -10.96 14.78 10.10
CA ARG A 432 -10.50 14.32 11.42
C ARG A 432 -9.29 15.11 11.93
N HIS A 433 -8.34 15.45 11.05
CA HIS A 433 -7.21 16.31 11.41
C HIS A 433 -7.68 17.72 11.82
N ALA A 434 -8.56 18.36 11.02
CA ALA A 434 -9.13 19.67 11.34
C ALA A 434 -10.01 19.65 12.60
N ALA A 435 -10.64 18.53 12.93
CA ALA A 435 -11.40 18.37 14.18
C ALA A 435 -10.47 18.30 15.40
N ARG A 436 -9.38 17.52 15.32
CA ARG A 436 -8.40 17.39 16.42
C ARG A 436 -7.57 18.66 16.68
N THR A 437 -7.30 19.47 15.67
CA THR A 437 -6.50 20.71 15.82
C THR A 437 -7.30 21.93 16.30
N ARG A 438 -8.59 21.76 16.67
CA ARG A 438 -9.46 22.85 17.14
C ARG A 438 -9.09 23.37 18.53
N ALA A 439 -8.21 24.35 18.56
CA ALA A 439 -8.29 25.43 19.54
C ALA A 439 -8.99 26.64 18.88
N THR A 440 -10.01 27.19 19.55
CA THR A 440 -10.81 28.38 19.18
C THR A 440 -11.85 28.22 18.04
N PHE A 441 -12.96 28.95 18.18
CA PHE A 441 -14.12 28.98 17.26
C PHE A 441 -13.95 30.03 16.15
N ALA A 442 -12.82 30.06 15.45
CA ALA A 442 -12.61 31.01 14.36
C ALA A 442 -13.52 30.72 13.15
N SER A 443 -14.14 31.76 12.57
CA SER A 443 -15.09 31.65 11.44
C SER A 443 -14.52 30.84 10.25
N ALA A 444 -13.22 30.99 9.96
CA ALA A 444 -12.53 30.23 8.91
C ALA A 444 -12.62 28.70 9.09
N HIS A 445 -12.70 28.19 10.32
CA HIS A 445 -12.88 26.75 10.57
C HIS A 445 -14.30 26.27 10.23
N VAL A 446 -15.31 27.15 10.33
CA VAL A 446 -16.69 26.87 9.93
C VAL A 446 -16.77 26.83 8.40
N THR A 447 -16.27 27.86 7.71
CA THR A 447 -16.20 27.89 6.23
C THR A 447 -15.44 26.69 5.66
N SER A 448 -14.34 26.29 6.29
CA SER A 448 -13.56 25.11 5.90
C SER A 448 -14.33 23.80 6.10
N ALA A 449 -15.08 23.67 7.20
CA ALA A 449 -15.91 22.49 7.47
C ALA A 449 -17.09 22.38 6.49
N MET A 450 -17.78 23.49 6.18
CA MET A 450 -18.85 23.53 5.16
C MET A 450 -18.32 23.09 3.80
N ARG A 451 -17.17 23.64 3.37
CA ARG A 451 -16.52 23.26 2.11
C ARG A 451 -16.06 21.80 2.07
N LEU A 452 -15.74 21.18 3.21
CA LEU A 452 -15.47 19.74 3.28
C LEU A 452 -16.76 18.92 3.15
N MET A 453 -17.87 19.37 3.73
CA MET A 453 -19.19 18.73 3.59
C MET A 453 -19.67 18.76 2.13
N GLU A 454 -19.60 19.90 1.45
CA GLU A 454 -19.93 20.05 0.02
C GLU A 454 -19.17 19.04 -0.87
N GLN A 455 -17.87 18.86 -0.60
CA GLN A 455 -17.05 17.88 -1.30
C GLN A 455 -17.42 16.44 -0.94
N ALA A 456 -17.83 16.17 0.30
CA ALA A 456 -18.28 14.86 0.75
C ALA A 456 -19.59 14.46 0.05
N THR A 457 -20.59 15.35 0.00
CA THR A 457 -21.83 15.16 -0.76
C THR A 457 -21.56 14.89 -2.23
N SER A 458 -20.69 15.66 -2.88
CA SER A 458 -20.36 15.44 -4.30
C SER A 458 -19.69 14.08 -4.56
N VAL A 459 -18.81 13.60 -3.68
CA VAL A 459 -18.17 12.27 -3.82
C VAL A 459 -19.17 11.15 -3.51
N GLU A 460 -20.07 11.37 -2.56
CA GLU A 460 -21.15 10.46 -2.21
C GLU A 460 -22.14 10.24 -3.37
N GLU A 461 -22.60 11.31 -4.02
CA GLU A 461 -23.45 11.23 -5.21
C GLU A 461 -22.80 10.39 -6.32
N GLN A 462 -21.49 10.59 -6.57
CA GLN A 462 -20.73 9.80 -7.53
C GLN A 462 -20.59 8.32 -7.11
N LEU A 463 -20.44 8.03 -5.81
CA LEU A 463 -20.39 6.65 -5.28
C LEU A 463 -21.75 5.93 -5.34
N LEU A 464 -22.85 6.67 -5.21
CA LEU A 464 -24.21 6.12 -5.34
C LEU A 464 -24.62 5.94 -6.81
N ALA A 465 -24.18 6.83 -7.71
CA ALA A 465 -24.45 6.75 -9.15
C ALA A 465 -23.57 5.72 -9.90
N LEU A 466 -22.48 5.25 -9.30
CA LEU A 466 -21.58 4.26 -9.91
C LEU A 466 -22.19 2.84 -9.87
N ASP A 467 -22.85 2.44 -10.95
CA ASP A 467 -23.25 1.05 -11.17
C ASP A 467 -22.13 0.22 -11.84
N LEU A 468 -21.92 -0.98 -11.32
CA LEU A 468 -20.91 -1.95 -11.77
C LEU A 468 -21.53 -3.29 -12.21
N SER A 469 -22.86 -3.45 -12.09
CA SER A 469 -23.58 -4.70 -12.37
C SER A 469 -23.47 -5.14 -13.83
N HIS A 470 -23.40 -4.18 -14.76
CA HIS A 470 -23.24 -4.46 -16.19
C HIS A 470 -21.84 -4.99 -16.59
N LEU A 471 -20.83 -4.91 -15.71
CA LEU A 471 -19.43 -5.11 -16.08
C LEU A 471 -18.98 -6.57 -16.15
N GLU A 472 -19.82 -7.52 -15.73
CA GLU A 472 -19.55 -8.97 -15.77
C GLU A 472 -19.26 -9.49 -17.19
N THR A 473 -19.69 -8.76 -18.22
CA THR A 473 -19.54 -9.13 -19.64
C THR A 473 -18.42 -8.39 -20.39
N GLY A 474 -17.85 -7.32 -19.83
CA GLY A 474 -17.09 -6.32 -20.60
C GLY A 474 -15.61 -6.63 -20.87
N GLY A 475 -14.94 -7.42 -20.01
CA GLY A 475 -13.48 -7.59 -20.04
C GLY A 475 -12.99 -9.03 -20.10
N LYS A 476 -11.68 -9.20 -20.31
CA LYS A 476 -10.93 -10.46 -20.15
C LYS A 476 -9.58 -10.21 -19.49
N THR A 477 -9.37 -10.83 -18.34
CA THR A 477 -8.05 -10.93 -17.67
C THR A 477 -7.17 -11.99 -18.30
N ASP A 478 -7.78 -12.99 -18.94
CA ASP A 478 -7.16 -14.24 -19.41
C ASP A 478 -6.37 -14.99 -18.31
N ASP A 479 -6.66 -14.70 -17.03
CA ASP A 479 -6.17 -15.38 -15.84
C ASP A 479 -7.29 -16.28 -15.26
N SER A 480 -7.04 -17.60 -15.22
CA SER A 480 -8.00 -18.58 -14.69
C SER A 480 -8.20 -18.51 -13.17
N LYS A 481 -7.24 -17.96 -12.41
CA LYS A 481 -7.35 -17.71 -10.97
C LYS A 481 -8.12 -16.42 -10.66
N THR A 482 -8.15 -15.50 -11.64
CA THR A 482 -8.78 -14.18 -11.51
C THR A 482 -9.68 -13.85 -12.71
N PRO A 483 -10.84 -14.53 -12.86
CA PRO A 483 -11.87 -14.06 -13.78
C PRO A 483 -12.34 -12.64 -13.42
N ASN A 484 -12.80 -11.87 -14.40
CA ASN A 484 -13.21 -10.47 -14.18
C ASN A 484 -14.26 -10.29 -13.08
N GLN A 485 -15.09 -11.30 -12.78
CA GLN A 485 -16.01 -11.28 -11.65
C GLN A 485 -15.34 -10.93 -10.31
N HIS A 486 -14.08 -11.35 -10.12
CA HIS A 486 -13.31 -10.97 -8.93
C HIS A 486 -12.94 -9.48 -8.96
N LEU A 487 -12.66 -8.91 -10.13
CA LEU A 487 -12.37 -7.48 -10.31
C LEU A 487 -13.62 -6.60 -10.22
N VAL A 488 -14.79 -7.07 -10.70
CA VAL A 488 -16.10 -6.46 -10.47
C VAL A 488 -16.37 -6.36 -8.96
N ARG A 489 -16.20 -7.47 -8.23
CA ARG A 489 -16.36 -7.50 -6.77
C ARG A 489 -15.37 -6.62 -6.01
N VAL A 490 -14.14 -6.46 -6.50
CA VAL A 490 -13.17 -5.48 -5.92
C VAL A 490 -13.63 -4.04 -6.17
N GLY A 491 -14.09 -3.71 -7.39
CA GLY A 491 -14.61 -2.38 -7.70
C GLY A 491 -15.81 -2.01 -6.82
N GLU A 492 -16.76 -2.95 -6.66
CA GLU A 492 -17.92 -2.78 -5.79
C GLU A 492 -17.50 -2.68 -4.32
N ALA A 493 -16.55 -3.49 -3.86
CA ALA A 493 -16.03 -3.42 -2.51
C ALA A 493 -15.39 -2.05 -2.20
N TYR A 494 -14.65 -1.44 -3.15
CA TYR A 494 -14.14 -0.08 -2.98
C TYR A 494 -15.23 1.00 -3.02
N ARG A 495 -16.29 0.81 -3.83
CA ARG A 495 -17.47 1.70 -3.83
C ARG A 495 -18.19 1.68 -2.47
N GLN A 496 -18.43 0.48 -1.93
CA GLN A 496 -19.00 0.29 -0.60
C GLN A 496 -18.10 0.85 0.51
N ALA A 497 -16.79 0.61 0.42
CA ALA A 497 -15.80 1.15 1.34
C ALA A 497 -15.81 2.70 1.35
N GLY A 498 -15.99 3.34 0.18
CA GLY A 498 -16.12 4.79 0.07
C GLY A 498 -17.33 5.33 0.83
N LEU A 499 -18.50 4.70 0.66
CA LEU A 499 -19.71 5.09 1.37
C LEU A 499 -19.56 4.88 2.89
N LEU A 500 -19.01 3.75 3.31
CA LEU A 500 -18.76 3.43 4.72
C LEU A 500 -17.89 4.49 5.42
N GLN A 501 -16.82 4.93 4.76
CA GLN A 501 -15.89 5.92 5.29
C GLN A 501 -16.45 7.35 5.30
N LEU A 502 -17.25 7.72 4.30
CA LEU A 502 -17.99 8.98 4.32
C LEU A 502 -18.97 9.01 5.49
N TYR A 503 -19.82 8.00 5.66
CA TYR A 503 -20.81 7.96 6.73
C TYR A 503 -20.21 7.93 8.14
N GLN A 504 -19.04 7.31 8.34
CA GLN A 504 -18.31 7.34 9.62
C GLN A 504 -17.72 8.71 9.96
N THR A 505 -17.43 9.56 8.96
CA THR A 505 -16.81 10.88 9.18
C THR A 505 -17.82 12.03 9.10
N PHE A 506 -18.82 11.91 8.22
CA PHE A 506 -19.82 12.92 7.88
C PHE A 506 -21.24 12.34 8.06
N PRO A 507 -21.66 12.00 9.30
CA PRO A 507 -22.98 11.40 9.55
C PRO A 507 -24.14 12.28 9.09
N ASP A 508 -23.94 13.60 9.03
CA ASP A 508 -24.90 14.58 8.51
C ASP A 508 -25.39 14.27 7.08
N LEU A 509 -24.61 13.52 6.28
CA LEU A 509 -25.02 13.08 4.94
C LEU A 509 -26.20 12.09 4.98
N LEU A 510 -26.24 11.20 5.99
CA LEU A 510 -27.39 10.32 6.22
C LEU A 510 -28.62 11.11 6.68
N VAL A 511 -28.40 12.05 7.60
CA VAL A 511 -29.43 12.96 8.12
C VAL A 511 -30.08 13.76 6.99
N ALA A 512 -29.25 14.33 6.09
CA ALA A 512 -29.72 15.06 4.91
C ALA A 512 -30.44 14.15 3.91
N ARG A 513 -29.86 13.00 3.54
CA ARG A 513 -30.45 12.06 2.57
C ARG A 513 -31.82 11.56 2.98
N TYR A 514 -31.97 11.17 4.24
CA TYR A 514 -33.21 10.58 4.75
C TYR A 514 -34.11 11.60 5.46
N SER A 515 -33.74 12.89 5.46
CA SER A 515 -34.49 13.98 6.08
C SER A 515 -34.86 13.70 7.55
N LEU A 516 -33.90 13.17 8.32
CA LEU A 516 -34.10 12.73 9.70
C LEU A 516 -34.29 13.95 10.61
N GLN A 517 -35.50 14.13 11.13
CA GLN A 517 -35.91 15.34 11.85
C GLN A 517 -35.96 15.18 13.36
N THR A 518 -36.02 13.96 13.90
CA THR A 518 -36.07 13.76 15.35
C THR A 518 -34.68 13.65 15.98
N THR A 519 -34.59 14.00 17.27
CA THR A 519 -33.37 13.82 18.07
C THR A 519 -33.03 12.35 18.35
N ALA A 520 -33.97 11.42 18.12
CA ALA A 520 -33.74 9.98 18.25
C ALA A 520 -33.07 9.40 16.99
N GLU A 521 -33.56 9.77 15.79
CA GLU A 521 -32.99 9.35 14.51
C GLU A 521 -31.60 9.96 14.26
N ASN A 522 -31.36 11.17 14.78
CA ASN A 522 -30.07 11.85 14.68
C ASN A 522 -29.04 11.42 15.75
N ASN A 523 -29.33 10.37 16.52
CA ASN A 523 -28.39 9.78 17.47
C ASN A 523 -27.32 8.95 16.72
N ALA A 524 -26.04 9.17 17.03
CA ALA A 524 -24.92 8.42 16.45
C ALA A 524 -25.07 6.90 16.62
N HIS A 525 -25.68 6.44 17.72
CA HIS A 525 -26.01 5.02 17.93
C HIS A 525 -26.99 4.49 16.86
N PHE A 526 -28.06 5.23 16.55
CA PHE A 526 -29.06 4.83 15.55
C PHE A 526 -28.45 4.82 14.15
N LEU A 527 -27.80 5.92 13.75
CA LEU A 527 -27.15 6.03 12.44
C LEU A 527 -26.13 4.91 12.20
N TRP A 528 -25.42 4.47 13.25
CA TRP A 528 -24.47 3.38 13.13
C TRP A 528 -25.13 2.04 12.83
N HIS A 529 -26.17 1.64 13.57
CA HIS A 529 -26.80 0.33 13.39
C HIS A 529 -27.73 0.27 12.19
N THR A 530 -28.38 1.36 11.81
CA THR A 530 -29.25 1.42 10.63
C THR A 530 -28.45 1.49 9.32
N TRP A 531 -27.23 2.05 9.32
CA TRP A 531 -26.47 2.29 8.07
C TRP A 531 -25.02 1.80 8.08
N ILE A 532 -24.22 2.12 9.10
CA ILE A 532 -22.77 1.84 9.12
C ILE A 532 -22.48 0.34 9.27
N THR A 533 -23.09 -0.34 10.25
CA THR A 533 -22.94 -1.80 10.44
C THR A 533 -23.45 -2.59 9.21
N PRO A 534 -24.65 -2.33 8.65
CA PRO A 534 -25.11 -3.02 7.43
C PRO A 534 -24.17 -2.88 6.22
N ILE A 535 -23.61 -1.70 5.95
CA ILE A 535 -22.66 -1.52 4.84
C ILE A 535 -21.36 -2.30 5.11
N ALA A 536 -20.87 -2.34 6.35
CA ALA A 536 -19.71 -3.15 6.71
C ALA A 536 -19.98 -4.66 6.57
N LEU A 537 -21.17 -5.14 6.91
CA LEU A 537 -21.60 -6.53 6.71
C LEU A 537 -21.74 -6.89 5.22
N GLN A 538 -22.21 -5.96 4.39
CA GLN A 538 -22.26 -6.14 2.93
C GLN A 538 -20.85 -6.17 2.32
N LEU A 539 -19.93 -5.31 2.77
CA LEU A 539 -18.52 -5.34 2.39
C LEU A 539 -17.83 -6.65 2.80
N VAL A 540 -18.11 -7.18 4.00
CA VAL A 540 -17.69 -8.53 4.41
C VAL A 540 -18.27 -9.62 3.51
N THR A 541 -19.50 -9.46 3.02
CA THR A 541 -20.13 -10.41 2.09
C THR A 541 -19.47 -10.38 0.71
N LEU A 542 -19.07 -9.21 0.20
CA LEU A 542 -18.25 -9.09 -1.01
C LEU A 542 -16.88 -9.76 -0.85
N LEU A 543 -16.23 -9.58 0.31
CA LEU A 543 -14.96 -10.24 0.65
C LEU A 543 -15.10 -11.77 0.79
N LYS A 544 -16.22 -12.27 1.35
CA LYS A 544 -16.57 -13.71 1.34
C LYS A 544 -16.69 -14.23 -0.10
N GLY A 545 -17.22 -13.41 -1.02
CA GLY A 545 -17.31 -13.68 -2.46
C GLY A 545 -16.00 -13.61 -3.25
N LEU A 546 -14.84 -13.36 -2.61
CA LEU A 546 -13.52 -13.39 -3.23
C LEU A 546 -12.71 -14.62 -2.74
N PRO A 547 -12.35 -15.57 -3.61
CA PRO A 547 -11.52 -16.72 -3.24
C PRO A 547 -10.11 -16.32 -2.78
N GLY A 548 -9.56 -17.04 -1.81
CA GLY A 548 -8.22 -16.77 -1.25
C GLY A 548 -7.06 -16.93 -2.24
N TYR A 549 -7.24 -17.74 -3.29
CA TYR A 549 -6.25 -17.93 -4.36
C TYR A 549 -6.29 -16.84 -5.45
N SER A 550 -7.26 -15.94 -5.42
CA SER A 550 -7.45 -14.89 -6.43
C SER A 550 -6.25 -13.95 -6.49
N GLY A 551 -5.90 -13.46 -7.69
CA GLY A 551 -4.92 -12.38 -7.88
C GLY A 551 -5.28 -11.13 -7.06
N SER A 552 -6.59 -10.85 -6.92
CA SER A 552 -7.13 -9.73 -6.15
C SER A 552 -6.86 -9.75 -4.65
N LYS A 553 -6.13 -10.74 -4.11
CA LYS A 553 -5.64 -10.73 -2.72
C LYS A 553 -4.91 -9.44 -2.33
N MET A 554 -4.19 -8.79 -3.25
CA MET A 554 -3.41 -7.57 -2.94
C MET A 554 -4.26 -6.35 -2.51
N THR A 555 -5.53 -6.26 -2.93
CA THR A 555 -6.42 -5.15 -2.54
C THR A 555 -7.21 -5.44 -1.25
N GLN A 556 -7.26 -6.69 -0.82
CA GLN A 556 -8.08 -7.13 0.31
C GLN A 556 -7.65 -6.60 1.70
N PRO A 557 -6.36 -6.31 2.01
CA PRO A 557 -5.98 -5.74 3.31
C PRO A 557 -6.69 -4.42 3.63
N LEU A 558 -6.75 -3.48 2.68
CA LEU A 558 -7.48 -2.21 2.83
C LEU A 558 -8.97 -2.45 3.08
N LEU A 559 -9.58 -3.33 2.28
CA LEU A 559 -11.00 -3.65 2.38
C LEU A 559 -11.33 -4.33 3.72
N CYS A 560 -10.42 -5.13 4.27
CA CYS A 560 -10.53 -5.71 5.61
C CYS A 560 -10.48 -4.65 6.73
N ILE A 561 -9.54 -3.69 6.65
CA ILE A 561 -9.46 -2.55 7.59
C ILE A 561 -10.72 -1.69 7.50
N THR A 562 -11.16 -1.35 6.28
CA THR A 562 -12.37 -0.54 6.08
C THR A 562 -13.62 -1.26 6.57
N ALA A 563 -13.76 -2.57 6.31
CA ALA A 563 -14.86 -3.34 6.86
C ALA A 563 -14.83 -3.39 8.40
N SER A 564 -13.66 -3.60 9.01
CA SER A 564 -13.54 -3.70 10.47
C SER A 564 -13.99 -2.43 11.19
N SER A 565 -13.81 -1.25 10.57
CA SER A 565 -14.19 0.04 11.17
C SER A 565 -15.71 0.23 11.32
N GLY A 566 -16.54 -0.51 10.59
CA GLY A 566 -17.99 -0.51 10.79
C GLY A 566 -18.51 -1.58 11.75
N LEU A 567 -17.71 -2.64 12.00
CA LEU A 567 -18.09 -3.78 12.84
C LEU A 567 -17.94 -3.47 14.34
N ARG A 568 -18.82 -2.60 14.83
CA ARG A 568 -18.96 -2.23 16.22
C ARG A 568 -19.92 -3.18 16.94
N LEU A 569 -19.53 -3.71 18.09
CA LEU A 569 -20.48 -4.41 18.96
C LEU A 569 -21.46 -3.41 19.55
N GLN A 570 -22.72 -3.84 19.68
CA GLN A 570 -23.69 -3.13 20.48
C GLN A 570 -23.33 -3.29 21.98
N ARG A 571 -24.00 -2.49 22.81
CA ARG A 571 -23.93 -2.60 24.27
C ARG A 571 -25.35 -2.42 24.81
N PRO A 572 -25.91 -3.40 25.54
CA PRO A 572 -27.25 -3.27 26.10
C PRO A 572 -27.39 -2.04 27.00
N LEU A 573 -28.28 -1.13 26.62
CA LEU A 573 -28.66 0.04 27.44
C LEU A 573 -29.21 -0.37 28.82
N THR A 574 -29.71 -1.61 28.90
CA THR A 574 -30.27 -2.25 30.10
C THR A 574 -29.31 -2.27 31.29
N GLN A 575 -27.98 -2.18 31.11
CA GLN A 575 -27.06 -2.15 32.26
C GLN A 575 -27.18 -0.85 33.09
N ARG A 576 -27.54 0.29 32.47
CA ARG A 576 -27.87 1.53 33.21
C ARG A 576 -29.23 1.42 33.91
N VAL A 577 -30.22 0.78 33.26
CA VAL A 577 -31.58 0.63 33.83
C VAL A 577 -31.56 -0.34 35.01
N ARG A 578 -30.93 -1.51 34.88
CA ARG A 578 -30.78 -2.48 35.96
C ARG A 578 -30.11 -1.84 37.19
N GLN A 579 -29.01 -1.10 37.05
CA GLN A 579 -28.34 -0.42 38.18
C GLN A 579 -29.14 0.74 38.82
N SER A 580 -30.17 1.27 38.15
CA SER A 580 -31.05 2.32 38.69
C SER A 580 -32.42 1.82 39.15
N GLN A 581 -32.76 0.55 38.86
CA GLN A 581 -34.02 -0.08 39.28
C GLN A 581 -33.85 -1.21 40.31
N THR A 582 -32.66 -1.82 40.49
CA THR A 582 -32.40 -2.83 41.54
C THR A 582 -32.31 -2.24 42.96
N ALA A 583 -33.06 -1.17 43.24
CA ALA A 583 -33.05 -0.45 44.51
C ALA A 583 -34.45 -0.28 45.14
N ASP A 584 -35.56 -0.39 44.39
CA ASP A 584 -36.89 -0.26 45.00
C ASP A 584 -38.07 -0.99 44.30
N SER A 585 -38.85 -1.69 45.13
CA SER A 585 -40.31 -1.95 45.01
C SER A 585 -40.97 -2.84 43.95
N SER A 586 -40.34 -3.25 42.83
CA SER A 586 -41.08 -3.91 41.72
C SER A 586 -41.79 -5.24 42.07
N ASP A 587 -41.17 -6.07 42.91
CA ASP A 587 -41.55 -7.49 43.11
C ASP A 587 -42.74 -7.72 44.08
N LYS A 588 -43.58 -6.71 44.33
CA LYS A 588 -44.64 -6.74 45.36
C LYS A 588 -46.03 -6.22 44.96
N HIS A 589 -46.25 -5.82 43.71
CA HIS A 589 -47.52 -5.20 43.29
C HIS A 589 -48.31 -5.91 42.18
N ILE A 590 -47.85 -7.06 41.69
CA ILE A 590 -48.51 -7.80 40.59
C ILE A 590 -49.97 -8.18 40.95
N GLU A 591 -50.23 -8.58 42.19
CA GLU A 591 -51.58 -8.95 42.67
C GLU A 591 -52.59 -7.78 42.76
N HIS A 592 -52.14 -6.54 42.55
CA HIS A 592 -52.94 -5.31 42.69
C HIS A 592 -53.17 -4.54 41.39
N HIS A 593 -52.71 -5.05 40.25
CA HIS A 593 -52.91 -4.41 38.94
C HIS A 593 -54.30 -4.70 38.36
N ASP A 594 -54.86 -3.75 37.60
CA ASP A 594 -56.05 -4.01 36.78
C ASP A 594 -55.74 -4.96 35.61
N MET A 595 -56.75 -5.66 35.11
CA MET A 595 -56.63 -6.60 33.99
C MET A 595 -56.04 -5.94 32.73
N LEU A 596 -56.37 -4.68 32.45
CA LEU A 596 -55.79 -3.94 31.32
C LEU A 596 -54.29 -3.72 31.53
N GLN A 597 -53.91 -3.24 32.72
CA GLN A 597 -52.53 -2.92 33.07
C GLN A 597 -51.63 -4.17 33.12
N TYR A 598 -52.17 -5.32 33.52
CA TYR A 598 -51.48 -6.62 33.47
C TYR A 598 -51.22 -7.08 32.03
N ILE A 599 -52.16 -6.85 31.11
CA ILE A 599 -52.00 -7.14 29.68
C ILE A 599 -50.95 -6.20 29.05
N GLU A 600 -50.95 -4.92 29.42
CA GLU A 600 -49.96 -3.93 28.96
C GLU A 600 -48.54 -4.30 29.40
N ILE A 601 -48.33 -4.65 30.67
CA ILE A 601 -47.03 -5.14 31.17
C ILE A 601 -46.61 -6.44 30.48
N SER A 602 -47.55 -7.34 30.20
CA SER A 602 -47.26 -8.60 29.48
C SER A 602 -46.82 -8.34 28.04
N ARG A 603 -47.45 -7.37 27.35
CA ARG A 603 -47.05 -6.91 26.02
C ARG A 603 -45.66 -6.28 26.04
N GLU A 604 -45.38 -5.38 26.99
CA GLU A 604 -44.07 -4.74 27.12
C GLU A 604 -42.95 -5.72 27.47
N ASN A 605 -43.25 -6.79 28.23
CA ASN A 605 -42.29 -7.87 28.46
C ASN A 605 -41.99 -8.62 27.16
N SER A 606 -43.02 -9.01 26.40
CA SER A 606 -42.84 -9.70 25.11
C SER A 606 -42.14 -8.84 24.05
N GLU A 607 -42.37 -7.52 24.06
CA GLU A 607 -41.66 -6.58 23.18
C GLU A 607 -40.19 -6.45 23.59
N ARG A 608 -39.88 -6.35 24.88
CA ARG A 608 -38.49 -6.34 25.39
C ARG A 608 -37.75 -7.65 25.14
N GLU A 609 -38.41 -8.80 25.28
CA GLU A 609 -37.83 -10.12 24.94
C GLU A 609 -37.50 -10.21 23.44
N HIS A 610 -38.35 -9.63 22.57
CA HIS A 610 -38.08 -9.58 21.14
C HIS A 610 -36.93 -8.62 20.80
N GLU A 611 -36.86 -7.45 21.43
CA GLU A 611 -35.75 -6.50 21.28
C GLU A 611 -34.41 -7.08 21.75
N GLU A 612 -34.37 -7.78 22.91
CA GLU A 612 -33.16 -8.45 23.39
C GLU A 612 -32.71 -9.56 22.42
N GLN A 613 -33.63 -10.39 21.87
CA GLN A 613 -33.26 -11.42 20.87
C GLN A 613 -32.74 -10.83 19.55
N VAL A 614 -33.37 -9.77 19.02
CA VAL A 614 -32.92 -9.10 17.78
C VAL A 614 -31.53 -8.48 17.96
N GLN A 615 -31.23 -7.99 19.18
CA GLN A 615 -29.91 -7.48 19.52
C GLN A 615 -28.86 -8.60 19.58
N GLU A 616 -29.16 -9.75 20.20
CA GLU A 616 -28.24 -10.89 20.25
C GLU A 616 -27.92 -11.45 18.85
N ASP A 617 -28.92 -11.54 17.96
CA ASP A 617 -28.74 -11.94 16.56
C ASP A 617 -27.84 -10.95 15.78
N ALA A 618 -27.98 -9.64 16.05
CA ALA A 618 -27.15 -8.59 15.46
C ALA A 618 -25.71 -8.63 15.98
N GLU A 619 -25.49 -8.74 17.29
CA GLU A 619 -24.16 -8.89 17.90
C GLU A 619 -23.46 -10.17 17.42
N SER A 620 -24.18 -11.30 17.35
CA SER A 620 -23.71 -12.57 16.78
C SER A 620 -23.26 -12.43 15.32
N THR A 621 -24.04 -11.70 14.51
CA THR A 621 -23.71 -11.39 13.12
C THR A 621 -22.43 -10.53 13.01
N VAL A 622 -22.26 -9.54 13.87
CA VAL A 622 -21.03 -8.73 13.95
C VAL A 622 -19.84 -9.58 14.38
N LEU A 623 -19.97 -10.45 15.39
CA LEU A 623 -18.91 -11.36 15.84
C LEU A 623 -18.46 -12.31 14.72
N SER A 624 -19.40 -12.89 13.98
CA SER A 624 -19.13 -13.73 12.80
C SER A 624 -18.37 -12.98 11.70
N ALA A 625 -18.75 -11.71 11.46
CA ALA A 625 -18.06 -10.84 10.52
C ALA A 625 -16.64 -10.47 10.97
N ARG A 626 -16.44 -10.15 12.26
CA ARG A 626 -15.11 -9.90 12.85
C ARG A 626 -14.21 -11.14 12.73
N GLN A 627 -14.74 -12.33 13.03
CA GLN A 627 -13.98 -13.58 12.92
C GLN A 627 -13.56 -13.86 11.47
N PHE A 628 -14.45 -13.65 10.49
CA PHE A 628 -14.09 -13.76 9.08
C PHE A 628 -12.95 -12.82 8.69
N ILE A 629 -12.95 -11.56 9.15
CA ILE A 629 -11.87 -10.61 8.87
C ILE A 629 -10.53 -11.08 9.46
N ARG A 630 -10.53 -11.59 10.71
CA ARG A 630 -9.34 -12.16 11.35
C ARG A 630 -8.74 -13.28 10.50
N ASP A 631 -9.57 -14.25 10.10
CA ASP A 631 -9.09 -15.42 9.37
C ASP A 631 -8.72 -15.10 7.91
N ARG A 632 -9.38 -14.09 7.31
CA ARG A 632 -8.99 -13.53 6.02
C ARG A 632 -7.62 -12.83 6.08
N LEU A 633 -7.33 -12.04 7.11
CA LEU A 633 -6.03 -11.38 7.27
C LEU A 633 -4.90 -12.39 7.55
N LYS A 634 -5.14 -13.37 8.43
CA LYS A 634 -4.20 -14.49 8.65
C LYS A 634 -3.87 -15.23 7.35
N LEU A 635 -4.87 -15.51 6.52
CA LEU A 635 -4.67 -16.12 5.21
C LEU A 635 -3.83 -15.22 4.29
N LEU A 636 -4.19 -13.94 4.16
CA LEU A 636 -3.46 -12.96 3.35
C LEU A 636 -1.98 -12.86 3.77
N LYS A 637 -1.70 -12.87 5.07
CA LYS A 637 -0.35 -12.83 5.67
C LYS A 637 0.56 -14.01 5.28
N THR A 638 -0.01 -15.13 4.81
CA THR A 638 0.77 -16.28 4.30
C THR A 638 1.16 -16.17 2.82
N VAL A 639 0.43 -15.38 2.03
CA VAL A 639 0.57 -15.27 0.57
C VAL A 639 1.08 -13.90 0.10
N LEU A 640 0.85 -12.86 0.89
CA LEU A 640 1.36 -11.50 0.72
C LEU A 640 2.59 -11.25 1.60
N PRO A 641 3.36 -10.17 1.35
CA PRO A 641 4.37 -9.65 2.25
C PRO A 641 3.83 -9.52 3.69
N SER A 642 4.43 -10.26 4.62
CA SER A 642 3.81 -10.47 5.94
C SER A 642 3.82 -9.25 6.86
N LYS A 643 4.72 -8.26 6.65
CA LYS A 643 4.86 -7.11 7.56
C LYS A 643 3.76 -6.05 7.41
N PRO A 644 3.38 -5.59 6.20
CA PRO A 644 2.22 -4.71 6.06
C PRO A 644 0.90 -5.38 6.51
N VAL A 645 0.73 -6.69 6.26
CA VAL A 645 -0.47 -7.42 6.71
C VAL A 645 -0.49 -7.62 8.22
N LEU A 646 0.66 -7.78 8.89
CA LEU A 646 0.74 -7.76 10.36
C LEU A 646 0.21 -6.43 10.93
N VAL A 647 0.63 -5.29 10.37
CA VAL A 647 0.14 -3.97 10.81
C VAL A 647 -1.37 -3.83 10.54
N ALA A 648 -1.90 -4.46 9.49
CA ALA A 648 -3.34 -4.52 9.25
C ALA A 648 -4.08 -5.36 10.32
N GLU A 649 -3.55 -6.53 10.73
CA GLU A 649 -4.09 -7.31 11.84
C GLU A 649 -4.07 -6.52 13.16
N GLU A 650 -2.93 -5.90 13.48
CA GLU A 650 -2.75 -5.10 14.70
C GLU A 650 -3.71 -3.89 14.74
N LEU A 651 -3.90 -3.20 13.60
CA LEU A 651 -4.84 -2.08 13.48
C LEU A 651 -6.29 -2.55 13.66
N VAL A 652 -6.68 -3.66 13.06
CA VAL A 652 -8.04 -4.22 13.21
C VAL A 652 -8.35 -4.57 14.67
N GLU A 653 -7.43 -5.22 15.38
CA GLU A 653 -7.61 -5.49 16.81
C GLU A 653 -7.56 -4.23 17.69
N ALA A 654 -6.79 -3.20 17.31
CA ALA A 654 -6.79 -1.91 18.00
C ALA A 654 -8.10 -1.14 17.82
N ILE A 655 -8.69 -1.20 16.61
CA ILE A 655 -10.01 -0.62 16.31
C ILE A 655 -11.09 -1.24 17.20
N TRP A 656 -11.19 -2.57 17.21
CA TRP A 656 -12.20 -3.25 18.03
C TRP A 656 -11.97 -3.06 19.52
N ARG A 657 -10.72 -3.14 20.01
CA ARG A 657 -10.39 -2.86 21.42
C ARG A 657 -10.83 -1.46 21.87
N ALA A 658 -10.75 -0.47 21.00
CA ALA A 658 -11.20 0.89 21.31
C ALA A 658 -12.74 1.02 21.25
N TYR A 659 -13.39 0.46 20.24
CA TYR A 659 -14.87 0.49 20.13
C TYR A 659 -15.57 -0.28 21.26
N ASP A 660 -15.02 -1.43 21.63
CA ASP A 660 -15.49 -2.28 22.73
C ASP A 660 -15.06 -1.70 24.09
N GLY A 661 -14.09 -0.78 24.11
CA GLY A 661 -13.72 0.01 25.28
C GLY A 661 -14.65 1.22 25.51
N GLU A 662 -15.05 1.92 24.45
CA GLU A 662 -15.82 3.16 24.55
C GLU A 662 -17.23 2.96 25.13
N HIS A 663 -17.53 3.72 26.18
CA HIS A 663 -18.79 3.65 26.94
C HIS A 663 -19.79 4.78 26.59
N SER A 664 -19.45 5.68 25.66
CA SER A 664 -20.37 6.73 25.19
C SER A 664 -21.16 6.27 23.96
N LEU A 665 -22.44 6.69 23.89
CA LEU A 665 -23.32 6.51 22.73
C LEU A 665 -23.05 7.54 21.61
N GLU A 666 -22.20 8.53 21.89
CA GLU A 666 -21.79 9.56 20.93
C GLU A 666 -20.79 9.04 19.88
N TYR A 667 -20.21 7.85 20.10
CA TYR A 667 -19.29 7.16 19.18
C TYR A 667 -18.13 8.06 18.68
N ALA A 668 -17.54 8.85 19.57
CA ALA A 668 -16.50 9.84 19.25
C ALA A 668 -15.19 9.22 18.73
N THR A 669 -14.92 7.97 19.12
CA THR A 669 -13.74 7.19 18.69
C THR A 669 -13.80 6.87 17.19
N HIS A 670 -12.82 7.36 16.43
CA HIS A 670 -12.71 7.13 14.98
C HIS A 670 -11.41 6.42 14.64
N TRP A 671 -11.45 5.44 13.71
CA TRP A 671 -10.34 4.52 13.47
C TRP A 671 -9.05 5.20 12.94
N ILE A 672 -9.18 6.25 12.14
CA ILE A 672 -8.04 7.09 11.68
C ILE A 672 -7.23 7.61 12.88
N ASP A 673 -7.91 8.03 13.94
CA ASP A 673 -7.27 8.61 15.12
C ASP A 673 -6.61 7.53 15.99
N ILE A 674 -7.13 6.28 15.96
CA ILE A 674 -6.47 5.09 16.53
C ILE A 674 -5.19 4.77 15.76
N MET A 675 -5.28 4.65 14.43
CA MET A 675 -4.12 4.38 13.56
C MET A 675 -2.99 5.41 13.75
N GLU A 676 -3.33 6.67 13.99
CA GLU A 676 -2.36 7.70 14.35
C GLU A 676 -1.79 7.55 15.76
N ARG A 677 -2.63 7.31 16.77
CA ARG A 677 -2.22 7.22 18.18
C ARG A 677 -1.34 6.00 18.45
N GLU A 678 -1.72 4.84 17.91
CA GLU A 678 -0.98 3.58 18.03
C GLU A 678 0.18 3.47 17.02
N ASN A 679 0.31 4.45 16.09
CA ASN A 679 1.29 4.48 14.99
C ASN A 679 1.25 3.24 14.06
N LEU A 680 0.08 2.61 13.89
CA LEU A 680 -0.13 1.40 13.10
C LEU A 680 -0.25 1.71 11.61
N LYS A 681 0.83 2.24 11.03
CA LYS A 681 0.90 2.78 9.68
C LYS A 681 1.81 1.93 8.79
N SER A 682 1.30 1.51 7.63
CA SER A 682 2.11 0.85 6.61
C SER A 682 1.62 1.17 5.20
N ASN A 683 2.52 1.16 4.22
CA ASN A 683 2.12 1.14 2.82
C ASN A 683 1.68 -0.31 2.51
N PHE A 684 0.37 -0.55 2.52
CA PHE A 684 -0.25 -1.88 2.48
C PHE A 684 -0.23 -2.51 1.06
N ALA A 685 0.96 -2.58 0.45
CA ALA A 685 1.24 -3.04 -0.93
C ALA A 685 1.84 -4.46 -0.99
#